data_AF-A0AAD7CNB1-F1
#
_entry.id   AF-A0AAD7CNB1-F1
#
_cell.length_a   1.000
_cell.length_b   1.000
_cell.length_c   1.000
_cell.angle_alpha   90.00
_cell.angle_beta   90.00
_cell.angle_gamma   90.00
#
_symmetry.space_group_name_H-M   'P 1'
#
loop_
_entity.id
_entity.type
_entity.pdbx_description
1 polymer ?
#
loop_
_entity_poly.entity_id
_entity_poly.type
_entity_poly.pdbx_seq_one_letter_code
_entity_poly.pdbx_strand_id
1 'polypeptide(L)'
;MSRAFWAIASTVTAVVTTATDAVYSALSDPSPVLDAGPPIEHTPSEEPERAAEDDSEEAPRENTPSPLRFECDWCGANLTEPPAYECPGCTERYCSPSCLEQSADWHVRRCANPCRPLTTADHLATATFNDLFPDDPQTNEDYFFTRVRTPHDKTMLFGLYIGILKYHNVKPSTLHEWRISGTMVENIKALYEPTPVQARGLYYPWFLKHLDVFEPSPTALVSVSIPARHLCASCGVSAGVRCAGCKRVWYCSQKCQKDDWSGHLVDCYAISGRSITSAEHLRAAIHRRRLPDDLGILAEFGFTRVDDRGKAVLQEVYRVVFDEGIRPRELMGWQRAGNLYPELKALLDRLHFGKTYNIISWFNENQHTFDPSAPAPEPGISDAAKIRAAMVALWQRVGDVPSQNAEEILSIIGKTWPQTKADVFRFISSLQVCHPGPDLEYWVNFGFCACQDEEEERFLSQTYRMLTDWCSFDAFFNAYRTSKLADLFDAHNLRGRRIIHPYLEDVLSRSPILFKSVWDLKQHVLATQATRAHLIPSVNADYGFAYCASDSEYHDLRNLYRDIFERRDANPLKLHEACVSGKLYEYVLGLFPELAKKKNRAKKFQRLLRNVYPLPEPRPQLKISGVSVGDISGMTVNSPMTIRL
;
A
#
# COMPACT_ATOMS: atom_id res chain seq x y z
N MET A 1 8.09 40.48 4.24
CA MET A 1 6.71 40.19 3.78
C MET A 1 5.77 39.80 4.93
N SER A 2 5.93 40.37 6.14
CA SER A 2 5.14 39.93 7.32
C SER A 2 4.09 40.95 7.82
N ARG A 3 3.92 42.09 7.13
CA ARG A 3 2.90 43.10 7.48
C ARG A 3 1.63 43.02 6.63
N ALA A 4 1.71 42.47 5.42
CA ALA A 4 0.53 42.28 4.56
C ALA A 4 -0.40 41.15 5.04
N PHE A 5 0.13 40.18 5.79
CA PHE A 5 -0.63 39.03 6.32
C PHE A 5 -1.56 39.41 7.49
N TRP A 6 -1.22 40.46 8.26
CA TRP A 6 -2.01 40.90 9.42
C TRP A 6 -3.19 41.82 9.05
N ALA A 7 -3.09 42.58 7.95
CA ALA A 7 -4.14 43.51 7.53
C ALA A 7 -5.36 42.83 6.90
N ILE A 8 -5.19 41.62 6.33
CA ILE A 8 -6.28 40.87 5.70
C ILE A 8 -7.05 40.03 6.74
N ALA A 9 -6.38 39.53 7.79
CA ALA A 9 -7.01 38.74 8.85
C ALA A 9 -7.95 39.58 9.73
N SER A 10 -7.61 40.84 10.02
CA SER A 10 -8.42 41.70 10.91
C SER A 10 -9.79 42.10 10.33
N THR A 11 -9.91 42.17 9.00
CA THR A 11 -11.14 42.62 8.32
C THR A 11 -12.17 41.49 8.22
N VAL A 12 -11.72 40.23 8.23
CA VAL A 12 -12.59 39.04 8.18
C VAL A 12 -13.20 38.75 9.55
N THR A 13 -12.47 39.02 10.65
CA THR A 13 -12.98 38.80 12.01
C THR A 13 -14.14 39.74 12.38
N ALA A 14 -14.13 40.99 11.91
CA ALA A 14 -15.15 41.99 12.25
C ALA A 14 -16.55 41.69 11.65
N VAL A 15 -16.60 41.04 10.47
CA VAL A 15 -17.86 40.71 9.77
C VAL A 15 -18.55 39.49 10.41
N VAL A 16 -17.79 38.60 11.05
CA VAL A 16 -18.31 37.37 11.65
C VAL A 16 -18.97 37.63 13.02
N THR A 17 -18.44 38.57 13.80
CA THR A 17 -19.00 38.93 15.14
C THR A 17 -20.39 39.56 15.10
N THR A 18 -20.76 40.29 14.03
CA THR A 18 -22.08 40.91 13.92
C THR A 18 -23.21 39.92 13.59
N ALA A 19 -22.87 38.71 13.14
CA ALA A 19 -23.86 37.68 12.80
C ALA A 19 -24.22 36.77 13.98
N THR A 20 -23.33 36.63 14.97
CA THR A 20 -23.52 35.74 16.13
C THR A 20 -24.49 36.28 17.18
N ASP A 21 -24.62 37.60 17.33
CA ASP A 21 -25.50 38.20 18.35
C ASP A 21 -26.99 38.13 17.99
N ALA A 22 -27.32 37.93 16.71
CA ALA A 22 -28.72 37.82 16.25
C ALA A 22 -29.34 36.42 16.52
N VAL A 23 -28.51 35.40 16.73
CA VAL A 23 -28.97 33.99 16.86
C VAL A 23 -29.23 33.60 18.32
N TYR A 24 -28.58 34.26 19.28
CA TYR A 24 -28.65 33.89 20.70
C TYR A 24 -29.97 34.25 21.41
N SER A 25 -30.88 35.00 20.77
CA SER A 25 -32.12 35.47 21.40
C SER A 25 -33.36 34.61 21.10
N ALA A 26 -33.25 33.51 20.34
CA ALA A 26 -34.40 32.76 19.80
C ALA A 26 -34.67 31.38 20.41
N LEU A 27 -33.89 30.91 21.39
CA LEU A 27 -34.04 29.56 21.96
C LEU A 27 -34.16 29.64 23.49
N SER A 28 -35.33 30.02 23.98
CA SER A 28 -35.73 29.88 25.37
C SER A 28 -37.24 29.64 25.42
N ASP A 29 -37.65 28.37 25.40
CA ASP A 29 -38.88 27.92 26.10
C ASP A 29 -38.92 26.38 26.24
N PRO A 30 -39.41 25.79 27.37
CA PRO A 30 -39.32 24.35 27.62
C PRO A 30 -40.67 23.58 27.75
N SER A 31 -40.58 22.25 27.54
CA SER A 31 -41.45 21.13 28.04
C SER A 31 -42.82 20.87 27.34
N PRO A 32 -43.51 19.69 27.52
CA PRO A 32 -43.35 18.64 28.54
C PRO A 32 -43.52 17.14 28.13
N VAL A 33 -43.31 16.31 29.17
CA VAL A 33 -43.37 14.86 29.42
C VAL A 33 -44.72 14.16 29.14
N LEU A 34 -44.70 12.87 28.77
CA LEU A 34 -45.81 11.91 29.00
C LEU A 34 -45.31 10.48 29.34
N ASP A 35 -46.20 9.76 30.03
CA ASP A 35 -46.01 8.76 31.10
C ASP A 35 -46.11 7.27 30.66
N ALA A 36 -45.87 6.39 31.64
CA ALA A 36 -45.68 4.94 31.62
C ALA A 36 -46.87 4.00 31.26
N GLY A 37 -46.55 2.73 30.95
CA GLY A 37 -47.44 1.55 30.98
C GLY A 37 -46.67 0.20 30.93
N PRO A 38 -47.21 -0.92 31.48
CA PRO A 38 -46.45 -1.90 32.29
C PRO A 38 -46.19 -3.29 31.62
N PRO A 39 -45.48 -4.24 32.30
CA PRO A 39 -44.81 -5.39 31.67
C PRO A 39 -45.60 -6.72 31.73
N ILE A 40 -45.27 -7.66 30.84
CA ILE A 40 -45.84 -9.02 30.76
C ILE A 40 -44.77 -10.06 31.12
N GLU A 41 -45.13 -10.93 32.06
CA GLU A 41 -44.37 -12.10 32.55
C GLU A 41 -44.40 -13.27 31.55
N HIS A 42 -43.31 -14.02 31.43
CA HIS A 42 -43.34 -15.43 31.03
C HIS A 42 -42.19 -16.21 31.71
N THR A 43 -42.57 -17.24 32.45
CA THR A 43 -41.73 -18.23 33.14
C THR A 43 -41.30 -19.39 32.21
N PRO A 44 -40.26 -20.17 32.59
CA PRO A 44 -39.51 -21.05 31.70
C PRO A 44 -39.97 -22.52 31.75
N SER A 45 -39.71 -23.29 30.67
CA SER A 45 -40.02 -24.72 30.56
C SER A 45 -38.76 -25.59 30.44
N GLU A 46 -38.48 -26.30 31.53
CA GLU A 46 -37.94 -27.65 31.78
C GLU A 46 -37.30 -28.50 30.65
N GLU A 47 -36.09 -29.00 30.95
CA GLU A 47 -35.46 -30.23 30.44
C GLU A 47 -36.03 -31.49 31.15
N PRO A 48 -35.87 -32.72 30.59
CA PRO A 48 -36.02 -33.95 31.35
C PRO A 48 -34.72 -34.72 31.56
N GLU A 49 -34.56 -35.17 32.81
CA GLU A 49 -33.54 -36.06 33.38
C GLU A 49 -33.57 -37.50 32.84
N ARG A 50 -32.42 -38.20 32.93
CA ARG A 50 -32.36 -39.67 33.16
C ARG A 50 -31.23 -40.04 34.14
N ALA A 51 -31.64 -40.85 35.13
CA ALA A 51 -30.96 -41.49 36.27
C ALA A 51 -29.67 -42.28 35.93
N ALA A 52 -28.60 -42.23 36.76
CA ALA A 52 -28.24 -43.04 37.95
C ALA A 52 -27.93 -44.53 37.59
N GLU A 53 -26.90 -45.24 38.08
CA GLU A 53 -26.21 -45.36 39.38
C GLU A 53 -24.80 -45.97 39.15
N ASP A 54 -23.83 -45.78 40.06
CA ASP A 54 -23.19 -46.86 40.85
C ASP A 54 -22.02 -46.32 41.71
N ASP A 55 -22.08 -46.63 43.01
CA ASP A 55 -21.16 -46.21 44.08
C ASP A 55 -20.09 -47.29 44.30
N SER A 56 -18.81 -46.90 44.39
CA SER A 56 -17.82 -47.71 45.11
C SER A 56 -16.82 -46.83 45.85
N GLU A 57 -16.77 -47.05 47.16
CA GLU A 57 -15.87 -46.43 48.14
C GLU A 57 -14.41 -46.76 47.82
N GLU A 58 -13.55 -45.74 47.70
CA GLU A 58 -12.09 -45.90 47.80
C GLU A 58 -11.50 -44.82 48.74
N ALA A 59 -10.69 -45.28 49.69
CA ALA A 59 -10.02 -44.51 50.74
C ALA A 59 -9.04 -43.45 50.18
N PRO A 60 -8.65 -42.41 50.96
CA PRO A 60 -7.87 -41.29 50.45
C PRO A 60 -6.44 -41.72 50.13
N ARG A 61 -6.10 -41.82 48.85
CA ARG A 61 -4.73 -41.93 48.38
C ARG A 61 -4.07 -40.56 48.46
N GLU A 62 -2.94 -40.48 49.15
CA GLU A 62 -2.05 -39.32 49.15
C GLU A 62 -1.74 -38.91 47.71
N ASN A 63 -2.17 -37.71 47.34
CA ASN A 63 -2.05 -37.18 45.99
C ASN A 63 -0.65 -36.57 45.84
N THR A 64 0.38 -37.39 45.65
CA THR A 64 1.63 -36.90 45.05
C THR A 64 1.35 -36.59 43.58
N PRO A 65 1.59 -35.35 43.10
CA PRO A 65 1.33 -35.02 41.70
C PRO A 65 2.24 -35.87 40.81
N SER A 66 1.63 -36.69 39.96
CA SER A 66 2.36 -37.36 38.87
C SER A 66 2.96 -36.27 37.95
N PRO A 67 4.24 -36.37 37.57
CA PRO A 67 4.85 -35.36 36.71
C PRO A 67 4.08 -35.28 35.39
N LEU A 68 3.64 -34.08 35.02
CA LEU A 68 2.99 -33.78 33.76
C LEU A 68 3.89 -34.28 32.63
N ARG A 69 3.49 -35.36 31.94
CA ARG A 69 4.18 -35.88 30.77
C ARG A 69 3.76 -35.03 29.57
N PHE A 70 4.72 -34.40 28.91
CA PHE A 70 4.49 -33.64 27.68
C PHE A 70 5.00 -34.45 26.49
N GLU A 71 4.31 -34.45 25.35
CA GLU A 71 4.77 -35.13 24.13
C GLU A 71 5.33 -34.11 23.13
N CYS A 72 6.42 -34.46 22.43
CA CYS A 72 6.96 -33.63 21.36
C CYS A 72 6.10 -33.74 20.10
N ASP A 73 5.56 -32.62 19.61
CA ASP A 73 4.63 -32.56 18.46
C ASP A 73 5.26 -32.96 17.11
N TRP A 74 6.60 -33.06 17.03
CA TRP A 74 7.30 -33.52 15.84
C TRP A 74 7.65 -35.01 15.88
N CYS A 75 8.29 -35.47 16.96
CA CYS A 75 8.86 -36.82 17.03
C CYS A 75 8.12 -37.79 17.97
N GLY A 76 7.09 -37.32 18.69
CA GLY A 76 6.31 -38.13 19.64
C GLY A 76 7.06 -38.53 20.91
N ALA A 77 8.22 -37.92 21.18
CA ALA A 77 9.00 -38.24 22.38
C ALA A 77 8.29 -37.72 23.64
N ASN A 78 8.14 -38.60 24.64
CA ASN A 78 7.65 -38.21 25.97
C ASN A 78 8.74 -37.46 26.75
N LEU A 79 8.41 -36.26 27.19
CA LEU A 79 9.23 -35.35 27.99
C LEU A 79 8.87 -35.50 29.47
N THR A 80 9.89 -35.69 30.30
CA THR A 80 9.78 -35.78 31.77
C THR A 80 9.85 -34.43 32.46
N GLU A 81 10.15 -33.36 31.71
CA GLU A 81 10.28 -31.97 32.16
C GLU A 81 9.54 -31.03 31.18
N PRO A 82 9.21 -29.78 31.56
CA PRO A 82 8.56 -28.83 30.67
C PRO A 82 9.35 -28.66 29.36
N PRO A 83 8.70 -28.65 28.19
CA PRO A 83 9.39 -28.53 26.92
C PRO A 83 10.21 -27.23 26.87
N ALA A 84 11.51 -27.36 26.63
CA ALA A 84 12.42 -26.21 26.57
C ALA A 84 12.24 -25.37 25.29
N TYR A 85 11.48 -25.88 24.31
CA TYR A 85 11.29 -25.24 23.01
C TYR A 85 9.81 -25.24 22.65
N GLU A 86 9.23 -24.05 22.62
CA GLU A 86 7.84 -23.81 22.25
C GLU A 86 7.80 -22.93 21.00
N CYS A 87 6.82 -23.16 20.12
CA CYS A 87 6.58 -22.23 19.03
C CYS A 87 6.01 -20.92 19.60
N PRO A 88 6.62 -19.75 19.33
CA PRO A 88 6.14 -18.45 19.86
C PRO A 88 4.75 -18.06 19.37
N GLY A 89 4.21 -18.80 18.40
CA GLY A 89 2.98 -18.50 17.68
C GLY A 89 1.84 -19.50 17.86
N CYS A 90 2.02 -20.57 18.63
CA CYS A 90 0.97 -21.56 18.87
C CYS A 90 1.27 -22.39 20.14
N THR A 91 0.48 -23.45 20.38
CA THR A 91 0.62 -24.33 21.55
C THR A 91 1.53 -25.55 21.32
N GLU A 92 2.12 -25.72 20.14
CA GLU A 92 3.01 -26.87 19.85
C GLU A 92 4.38 -26.74 20.55
N ARG A 93 4.90 -27.90 20.99
CA ARG A 93 6.03 -28.07 21.90
C ARG A 93 7.00 -29.12 21.36
N TYR A 94 8.30 -28.85 21.49
CA TYR A 94 9.35 -29.66 20.88
C TYR A 94 10.44 -30.06 21.88
N CYS A 95 11.00 -31.25 21.69
CA CYS A 95 12.06 -31.78 22.56
C CYS A 95 13.45 -31.17 22.30
N SER A 96 13.64 -30.48 21.16
CA SER A 96 14.93 -29.90 20.77
C SER A 96 14.75 -28.80 19.71
N PRO A 97 15.75 -27.90 19.53
CA PRO A 97 15.77 -26.91 18.45
C PRO A 97 15.70 -27.59 17.08
N SER A 98 16.33 -28.77 16.94
CA SER A 98 16.29 -29.53 15.69
C SER A 98 14.88 -30.04 15.36
N CYS A 99 14.08 -30.44 16.36
CA CYS A 99 12.69 -30.83 16.13
C CYS A 99 11.80 -29.63 15.79
N LEU A 100 12.06 -28.46 16.40
CA LEU A 100 11.39 -27.20 16.04
C LEU A 100 11.74 -26.75 14.61
N GLU A 101 13.01 -26.81 14.22
CA GLU A 101 13.44 -26.47 12.85
C GLU A 101 12.91 -27.47 11.82
N GLN A 102 12.84 -28.75 12.16
CA GLN A 102 12.30 -29.79 11.27
C GLN A 102 10.78 -29.69 11.14
N SER A 103 10.06 -29.32 12.20
CA SER A 103 8.62 -29.07 12.14
C SER A 103 8.31 -27.80 11.36
N ALA A 104 9.20 -26.80 11.36
CA ALA A 104 8.95 -25.46 10.84
C ALA A 104 8.25 -25.46 9.46
N ASP A 105 8.74 -26.21 8.47
CA ASP A 105 8.16 -26.21 7.12
C ASP A 105 6.74 -26.80 7.04
N TRP A 106 6.39 -27.71 7.95
CA TRP A 106 5.06 -28.32 8.00
C TRP A 106 4.11 -27.57 8.94
N HIS A 107 4.66 -27.11 10.06
CA HIS A 107 4.02 -26.38 11.14
C HIS A 107 3.58 -24.97 10.70
N VAL A 108 4.43 -24.27 9.92
CA VAL A 108 4.19 -22.88 9.45
C VAL A 108 2.82 -22.69 8.80
N ARG A 109 2.25 -23.74 8.20
CA ARG A 109 0.96 -23.72 7.48
C ARG A 109 -0.27 -23.77 8.39
N ARG A 110 -0.10 -24.22 9.63
CA ARG A 110 -1.17 -24.32 10.65
C ARG A 110 -0.89 -23.46 11.88
N CYS A 111 0.28 -22.86 11.93
CA CYS A 111 0.71 -21.95 12.97
C CYS A 111 -0.05 -20.62 12.87
N ALA A 112 -0.59 -20.14 14.00
CA ALA A 112 -1.25 -18.83 14.04
C ALA A 112 -0.25 -17.66 13.90
N ASN A 113 1.05 -17.89 14.13
CA ASN A 113 2.11 -16.90 13.93
C ASN A 113 3.42 -17.59 13.46
N PRO A 114 3.58 -17.79 12.14
CA PRO A 114 4.68 -18.57 11.58
C PRO A 114 6.06 -17.93 11.81
N CYS A 115 7.07 -18.77 12.11
CA CYS A 115 8.44 -18.34 12.39
C CYS A 115 9.22 -17.81 11.15
N ARG A 116 8.66 -17.96 9.94
CA ARG A 116 9.16 -17.37 8.69
C ARG A 116 7.99 -16.92 7.82
N PRO A 117 8.15 -15.91 6.95
CA PRO A 117 7.14 -15.56 5.97
C PRO A 117 6.74 -16.77 5.11
N LEU A 118 5.44 -16.91 4.85
CA LEU A 118 4.92 -17.90 3.93
C LEU A 118 5.30 -17.47 2.50
N THR A 119 5.90 -18.39 1.77
CA THR A 119 6.18 -18.24 0.34
C THR A 119 4.99 -18.75 -0.48
N THR A 120 4.98 -18.43 -1.78
CA THR A 120 4.01 -19.00 -2.73
C THR A 120 4.12 -20.53 -2.83
N ALA A 121 5.28 -21.11 -2.47
CA ALA A 121 5.44 -22.56 -2.35
C ALA A 121 4.67 -23.12 -1.15
N ASP A 122 4.63 -22.39 -0.04
CA ASP A 122 3.90 -22.79 1.17
C ASP A 122 2.39 -22.74 0.92
N HIS A 123 1.90 -21.75 0.17
CA HIS A 123 0.52 -21.66 -0.28
C HIS A 123 0.16 -22.83 -1.22
N LEU A 124 1.03 -23.16 -2.19
CA LEU A 124 0.86 -24.34 -3.04
C LEU A 124 0.85 -25.64 -2.23
N ALA A 125 1.71 -25.74 -1.22
CA ALA A 125 1.73 -26.86 -0.31
C ALA A 125 0.43 -26.97 0.49
N THR A 126 -0.12 -25.87 1.01
CA THR A 126 -1.43 -25.88 1.67
C THR A 126 -2.53 -26.37 0.72
N ALA A 127 -2.56 -25.85 -0.50
CA ALA A 127 -3.53 -26.24 -1.53
C ALA A 127 -3.44 -27.75 -1.86
N THR A 128 -2.24 -28.24 -2.17
CA THR A 128 -2.01 -29.67 -2.47
C THR A 128 -2.34 -30.58 -1.30
N PHE A 129 -2.03 -30.21 -0.05
CA PHE A 129 -2.32 -31.02 1.13
C PHE A 129 -3.81 -31.14 1.43
N ASN A 130 -4.57 -30.09 1.17
CA ASN A 130 -6.03 -30.09 1.31
C ASN A 130 -6.78 -30.61 0.07
N ASP A 131 -6.05 -31.00 -0.99
CA ASP A 131 -6.63 -31.45 -2.27
C ASP A 131 -7.53 -30.39 -2.93
N LEU A 132 -7.12 -29.12 -2.80
CA LEU A 132 -7.80 -27.96 -3.35
C LEU A 132 -6.89 -27.24 -4.34
N PHE A 133 -7.42 -26.74 -5.44
CA PHE A 133 -6.65 -25.88 -6.34
C PHE A 133 -6.16 -24.62 -5.60
N PRO A 134 -4.95 -24.13 -5.89
CA PRO A 134 -4.45 -22.90 -5.30
C PRO A 134 -5.34 -21.71 -5.70
N ASP A 135 -5.79 -20.95 -4.72
CA ASP A 135 -6.61 -19.75 -4.86
C ASP A 135 -5.77 -18.46 -4.91
N ASP A 136 -4.58 -18.48 -4.30
CA ASP A 136 -3.61 -17.38 -4.33
C ASP A 136 -3.13 -17.06 -5.76
N PRO A 137 -3.38 -15.84 -6.28
CA PRO A 137 -3.00 -15.45 -7.64
C PRO A 137 -1.49 -15.51 -7.91
N GLN A 138 -0.66 -15.18 -6.91
CA GLN A 138 0.80 -15.21 -7.10
C GLN A 138 1.32 -16.65 -7.15
N THR A 139 0.79 -17.55 -6.34
CA THR A 139 1.07 -19.00 -6.42
C THR A 139 0.67 -19.56 -7.78
N ASN A 140 -0.45 -19.12 -8.34
CA ASN A 140 -0.88 -19.54 -9.67
C ASN A 140 0.09 -19.10 -10.78
N GLU A 141 0.67 -17.90 -10.68
CA GLU A 141 1.68 -17.41 -11.64
C GLU A 141 3.03 -18.11 -11.43
N ASP A 142 3.51 -18.17 -10.18
CA ASP A 142 4.82 -18.70 -9.80
C ASP A 142 5.01 -20.18 -10.14
N TYR A 143 3.91 -20.93 -10.11
CA TYR A 143 3.88 -22.36 -10.39
C TYR A 143 3.11 -22.71 -11.67
N PHE A 144 2.99 -21.73 -12.58
CA PHE A 144 2.59 -21.89 -13.99
C PHE A 144 1.13 -22.29 -14.26
N PHE A 145 0.25 -22.23 -13.27
CA PHE A 145 -1.19 -22.46 -13.47
C PHE A 145 -1.84 -21.43 -14.40
N THR A 146 -1.28 -20.23 -14.52
CA THR A 146 -1.72 -19.18 -15.46
C THR A 146 -1.32 -19.47 -16.91
N ARG A 147 -0.25 -20.24 -17.13
CA ARG A 147 0.24 -20.60 -18.46
C ARG A 147 -0.56 -21.74 -19.10
N VAL A 148 -1.30 -22.47 -18.28
CA VAL A 148 -2.11 -23.61 -18.67
C VAL A 148 -3.57 -23.21 -18.88
N ARG A 149 -4.12 -23.49 -20.08
CA ARG A 149 -5.44 -22.98 -20.50
C ARG A 149 -6.61 -23.92 -20.22
N THR A 150 -6.40 -25.23 -20.31
CA THR A 150 -7.50 -26.20 -20.18
C THR A 150 -7.68 -26.65 -18.73
N PRO A 151 -8.92 -26.93 -18.27
CA PRO A 151 -9.16 -27.49 -16.94
C PRO A 151 -8.42 -28.82 -16.72
N HIS A 152 -8.34 -29.66 -17.76
CA HIS A 152 -7.63 -30.93 -17.70
C HIS A 152 -6.13 -30.73 -17.42
N ASP A 153 -5.48 -29.82 -18.15
CA ASP A 153 -4.05 -29.56 -17.97
C ASP A 153 -3.76 -28.94 -16.60
N LYS A 154 -4.68 -28.13 -16.06
CA LYS A 154 -4.57 -27.62 -14.68
C LYS A 154 -4.60 -28.76 -13.66
N THR A 155 -5.50 -29.73 -13.83
CA THR A 155 -5.52 -30.95 -12.99
C THR A 155 -4.23 -31.75 -13.14
N MET A 156 -3.67 -31.84 -14.35
CA MET A 156 -2.41 -32.56 -14.58
C MET A 156 -1.22 -31.87 -13.89
N LEU A 157 -1.14 -30.54 -13.99
CA LEU A 157 -0.14 -29.73 -13.31
C LEU A 157 -0.29 -29.79 -11.79
N PHE A 158 -1.51 -29.72 -11.27
CA PHE A 158 -1.78 -29.86 -9.84
C PHE A 158 -1.37 -31.24 -9.32
N GLY A 159 -1.70 -32.31 -10.05
CA GLY A 159 -1.29 -33.68 -9.74
C GLY A 159 0.24 -33.86 -9.74
N LEU A 160 0.97 -33.17 -10.61
CA LEU A 160 2.44 -33.13 -10.58
C LEU A 160 2.96 -32.53 -9.27
N TYR A 161 2.42 -31.39 -8.82
CA TYR A 161 2.84 -30.77 -7.55
C TYR A 161 2.42 -31.58 -6.32
N ILE A 162 1.26 -32.25 -6.35
CA ILE A 162 0.91 -33.24 -5.32
C ILE A 162 1.97 -34.34 -5.25
N GLY A 163 2.39 -34.86 -6.40
CA GLY A 163 3.46 -35.84 -6.52
C GLY A 163 4.76 -35.37 -5.86
N ILE A 164 5.22 -34.17 -6.22
CA ILE A 164 6.44 -33.55 -5.70
C ILE A 164 6.37 -33.34 -4.17
N LEU A 165 5.31 -32.73 -3.68
CA LEU A 165 5.20 -32.30 -2.28
C LEU A 165 4.78 -33.43 -1.33
N LYS A 166 3.85 -34.31 -1.72
CA LYS A 166 3.36 -35.41 -0.86
C LYS A 166 4.16 -36.70 -1.01
N TYR A 167 4.41 -37.14 -2.24
CA TYR A 167 4.91 -38.49 -2.49
C TYR A 167 6.44 -38.53 -2.57
N HIS A 168 7.05 -37.49 -3.14
CA HIS A 168 8.50 -37.31 -3.14
C HIS A 168 9.02 -36.54 -1.92
N ASN A 169 8.11 -36.07 -1.05
CA ASN A 169 8.40 -35.37 0.21
C ASN A 169 9.35 -34.16 0.03
N VAL A 170 9.23 -33.45 -1.09
CA VAL A 170 9.97 -32.21 -1.33
C VAL A 170 9.39 -31.11 -0.45
N LYS A 171 10.27 -30.43 0.29
CA LYS A 171 9.86 -29.33 1.16
C LYS A 171 9.43 -28.10 0.35
N PRO A 172 8.44 -27.32 0.82
CA PRO A 172 8.04 -26.09 0.14
C PRO A 172 9.21 -25.10 -0.06
N SER A 173 10.09 -24.97 0.93
CA SER A 173 11.32 -24.18 0.87
C SER A 173 12.23 -24.61 -0.28
N THR A 174 12.46 -25.92 -0.44
CA THR A 174 13.23 -26.48 -1.55
C THR A 174 12.55 -26.24 -2.91
N LEU A 175 11.23 -26.39 -2.98
CA LEU A 175 10.48 -26.11 -4.21
C LEU A 175 10.56 -24.63 -4.60
N HIS A 176 10.53 -23.73 -3.61
CA HIS A 176 10.74 -22.29 -3.80
C HIS A 176 12.14 -21.99 -4.36
N GLU A 177 13.18 -22.64 -3.83
CA GLU A 177 14.56 -22.51 -4.33
C GLU A 177 14.69 -22.97 -5.78
N TRP A 178 14.03 -24.06 -6.18
CA TRP A 178 14.04 -24.55 -7.56
C TRP A 178 13.45 -23.53 -8.53
N ARG A 179 12.38 -22.85 -8.11
CA ARG A 179 11.77 -21.78 -8.88
C ARG A 179 12.73 -20.59 -9.03
N ILE A 180 13.28 -20.09 -7.92
CA ILE A 180 14.18 -18.91 -7.95
C ILE A 180 15.44 -19.19 -8.76
N SER A 181 15.98 -20.40 -8.63
CA SER A 181 17.23 -20.81 -9.30
C SER A 181 17.01 -21.17 -10.78
N GLY A 182 15.76 -21.25 -11.23
CA GLY A 182 15.42 -21.64 -12.59
C GLY A 182 15.70 -23.11 -12.91
N THR A 183 15.91 -23.96 -11.90
CA THR A 183 16.31 -25.37 -12.05
C THR A 183 15.13 -26.34 -11.95
N MET A 184 13.90 -25.86 -12.18
CA MET A 184 12.69 -26.62 -11.88
C MET A 184 12.57 -27.86 -12.79
N VAL A 185 12.90 -27.73 -14.07
CA VAL A 185 12.80 -28.84 -15.03
C VAL A 185 13.82 -29.94 -14.73
N GLU A 186 15.08 -29.59 -14.45
CA GLU A 186 16.11 -30.57 -14.12
C GLU A 186 15.76 -31.32 -12.83
N ASN A 187 15.31 -30.60 -11.80
CA ASN A 187 15.00 -31.19 -10.50
C ASN A 187 13.76 -32.09 -10.56
N ILE A 188 12.72 -31.72 -11.31
CA ILE A 188 11.54 -32.59 -11.50
C ILE A 188 11.93 -33.87 -12.24
N LYS A 189 12.77 -33.81 -13.28
CA LYS A 189 13.27 -35.01 -13.95
C LYS A 189 14.08 -35.90 -13.02
N ALA A 190 15.00 -35.31 -12.26
CA ALA A 190 15.83 -36.03 -11.29
C ALA A 190 15.00 -36.77 -10.21
N LEU A 191 13.82 -36.24 -9.84
CA LEU A 191 12.90 -36.90 -8.92
C LEU A 191 12.19 -38.11 -9.52
N TYR A 192 11.70 -38.00 -10.76
CA TYR A 192 10.77 -38.97 -11.35
C TYR A 192 11.44 -40.02 -12.24
N GLU A 193 12.60 -39.73 -12.82
CA GLU A 193 13.35 -40.68 -13.66
C GLU A 193 13.85 -41.93 -12.90
N PRO A 194 14.20 -41.87 -11.61
CA PRO A 194 14.51 -43.07 -10.82
C PRO A 194 13.29 -43.95 -10.52
N THR A 195 12.08 -43.39 -10.47
CA THR A 195 10.84 -44.13 -10.18
C THR A 195 10.50 -45.09 -11.32
N PRO A 196 10.04 -46.34 -11.08
CA PRO A 196 9.58 -47.23 -12.14
C PRO A 196 8.46 -46.60 -12.98
N VAL A 197 8.46 -46.84 -14.30
CA VAL A 197 7.54 -46.17 -15.25
C VAL A 197 6.06 -46.28 -14.85
N GLN A 198 5.66 -47.42 -14.29
CA GLN A 198 4.29 -47.71 -13.86
C GLN A 198 3.88 -46.90 -12.61
N ALA A 199 4.85 -46.42 -11.82
CA ALA A 199 4.64 -45.68 -10.58
C ALA A 199 4.82 -44.16 -10.72
N ARG A 200 5.15 -43.66 -11.92
CA ARG A 200 5.35 -42.21 -12.17
C ARG A 200 4.04 -41.40 -12.27
N GLY A 201 2.89 -42.08 -12.32
CA GLY A 201 1.59 -41.47 -12.55
C GLY A 201 1.43 -40.88 -13.96
N LEU A 202 0.21 -40.44 -14.30
CA LEU A 202 -0.08 -39.83 -15.62
C LEU A 202 0.51 -38.41 -15.76
N TYR A 203 0.85 -37.76 -14.65
CA TYR A 203 1.32 -36.38 -14.58
C TYR A 203 2.74 -36.19 -15.12
N TYR A 204 3.63 -37.17 -14.89
CA TYR A 204 5.01 -37.07 -15.37
C TYR A 204 5.13 -37.20 -16.91
N PRO A 205 4.43 -38.15 -17.58
CA PRO A 205 4.32 -38.14 -19.04
C PRO A 205 3.69 -36.86 -19.61
N TRP A 206 2.73 -36.27 -18.90
CA TRP A 206 2.15 -34.96 -19.29
C TRP A 206 3.19 -33.85 -19.15
N PHE A 207 3.95 -33.80 -18.07
CA PHE A 207 5.03 -32.84 -17.82
C PHE A 207 6.08 -32.86 -18.95
N LEU A 208 6.54 -34.05 -19.35
CA LEU A 208 7.50 -34.19 -20.45
C LEU A 208 6.97 -33.68 -21.80
N LYS A 209 5.64 -33.66 -21.99
CA LYS A 209 5.00 -33.11 -23.20
C LYS A 209 4.77 -31.60 -23.15
N HIS A 210 4.86 -31.00 -21.97
CA HIS A 210 4.54 -29.59 -21.71
C HIS A 210 5.72 -28.83 -21.10
N LEU A 211 6.96 -29.17 -21.48
CA LEU A 211 8.16 -28.50 -20.97
C LEU A 211 8.17 -27.00 -21.31
N ASP A 212 7.52 -26.61 -22.41
CA ASP A 212 7.31 -25.21 -22.83
C ASP A 212 6.56 -24.36 -21.79
N VAL A 213 5.75 -24.98 -20.93
CA VAL A 213 5.07 -24.32 -19.80
C VAL A 213 6.09 -23.85 -18.76
N PHE A 214 7.15 -24.63 -18.54
CA PHE A 214 8.16 -24.45 -17.50
C PHE A 214 9.40 -23.68 -18.00
N GLU A 215 9.58 -23.57 -19.31
CA GLU A 215 10.64 -22.76 -19.89
C GLU A 215 10.37 -21.26 -19.67
N PRO A 216 11.43 -20.45 -19.44
CA PRO A 216 11.29 -19.00 -19.49
C PRO A 216 10.81 -18.63 -20.90
N SER A 217 9.73 -17.85 -20.98
CA SER A 217 9.15 -17.38 -22.25
C SER A 217 10.26 -16.96 -23.24
N PRO A 218 10.27 -17.44 -24.51
CA PRO A 218 11.29 -17.11 -25.52
C PRO A 218 11.40 -15.62 -25.89
N THR A 219 10.73 -14.74 -25.16
CA THR A 219 10.78 -13.29 -25.37
C THR A 219 12.00 -12.64 -24.72
N ALA A 220 12.85 -13.41 -24.03
CA ALA A 220 14.19 -12.99 -23.62
C ALA A 220 15.25 -13.75 -24.44
N LEU A 221 16.00 -13.01 -25.26
CA LEU A 221 17.20 -13.44 -26.00
C LEU A 221 16.98 -14.23 -27.30
N VAL A 222 16.55 -13.54 -28.36
CA VAL A 222 17.13 -13.80 -29.70
C VAL A 222 17.47 -12.49 -30.39
N SER A 223 18.76 -12.28 -30.61
CA SER A 223 19.26 -11.35 -31.62
C SER A 223 18.97 -11.92 -33.00
N VAL A 224 17.90 -11.45 -33.64
CA VAL A 224 17.73 -11.56 -35.09
C VAL A 224 17.58 -10.16 -35.66
N SER A 225 18.55 -9.78 -36.49
CA SER A 225 18.47 -8.63 -37.39
C SER A 225 17.44 -8.90 -38.50
N ILE A 226 16.20 -8.39 -38.36
CA ILE A 226 15.19 -8.27 -39.44
C ILE A 226 14.49 -6.90 -39.31
N PRO A 227 14.14 -6.21 -40.42
CA PRO A 227 13.88 -4.77 -40.43
C PRO A 227 12.64 -4.34 -39.65
N ALA A 228 12.69 -3.12 -39.12
CA ALA A 228 11.65 -2.47 -38.33
C ALA A 228 10.26 -2.53 -38.99
N ARG A 229 9.41 -3.41 -38.46
CA ARG A 229 7.96 -3.36 -38.66
C ARG A 229 7.40 -2.79 -37.36
N HIS A 230 6.73 -1.64 -37.43
CA HIS A 230 6.15 -1.00 -36.25
C HIS A 230 5.19 -1.96 -35.54
N LEU A 231 5.13 -1.93 -34.20
CA LEU A 231 4.25 -2.82 -33.42
C LEU A 231 2.95 -2.11 -33.04
N CYS A 232 1.88 -2.88 -32.94
CA CYS A 232 0.56 -2.42 -32.53
C CYS A 232 0.57 -2.03 -31.06
N ALA A 233 0.14 -0.81 -30.75
CA ALA A 233 0.11 -0.32 -29.36
C ALA A 233 -0.93 -1.03 -28.47
N SER A 234 -1.93 -1.66 -29.06
CA SER A 234 -2.98 -2.39 -28.32
C SER A 234 -2.63 -3.86 -28.07
N CYS A 235 -2.05 -4.57 -29.04
CA CYS A 235 -1.86 -6.02 -28.97
C CYS A 235 -0.43 -6.51 -29.26
N GLY A 236 0.52 -5.60 -29.52
CA GLY A 236 1.95 -5.93 -29.65
C GLY A 236 2.37 -6.58 -30.97
N VAL A 237 1.44 -6.98 -31.86
CA VAL A 237 1.77 -7.58 -33.16
C VAL A 237 2.19 -6.56 -34.23
N SER A 238 2.74 -7.00 -35.36
CA SER A 238 3.12 -6.11 -36.48
C SER A 238 1.96 -5.22 -36.93
N ALA A 239 2.23 -3.92 -37.04
CA ALA A 239 1.28 -2.86 -37.37
C ALA A 239 1.64 -2.19 -38.70
N GLY A 240 0.62 -1.99 -39.54
CA GLY A 240 0.76 -1.30 -40.83
C GLY A 240 0.09 0.08 -40.88
N VAL A 241 -0.73 0.41 -39.88
CA VAL A 241 -1.54 1.63 -39.86
C VAL A 241 -1.11 2.50 -38.70
N ARG A 242 -0.95 3.81 -38.92
CA ARG A 242 -0.64 4.79 -37.88
C ARG A 242 -1.86 5.64 -37.53
N CYS A 243 -1.93 6.09 -36.29
CA CYS A 243 -2.95 7.04 -35.85
C CYS A 243 -2.97 8.27 -36.77
N ALA A 244 -4.11 8.57 -37.38
CA ALA A 244 -4.24 9.70 -38.31
C ALA A 244 -4.05 11.06 -37.62
N GLY A 245 -4.33 11.15 -36.32
CA GLY A 245 -4.18 12.37 -35.52
C GLY A 245 -2.72 12.65 -35.17
N CYS A 246 -2.16 11.90 -34.21
CA CYS A 246 -0.81 12.13 -33.72
C CYS A 246 0.30 11.63 -34.64
N LYS A 247 -0.01 10.73 -35.60
CA LYS A 247 0.94 10.06 -36.51
C LYS A 247 2.10 9.32 -35.81
N ARG A 248 2.00 9.10 -34.49
CA ARG A 248 3.06 8.57 -33.62
C ARG A 248 2.84 7.15 -33.15
N VAL A 249 1.59 6.71 -33.05
CA VAL A 249 1.21 5.37 -32.56
C VAL A 249 0.74 4.51 -33.72
N TRP A 250 1.07 3.23 -33.69
CA TRP A 250 0.81 2.27 -34.76
C TRP A 250 -0.16 1.18 -34.28
N TYR A 251 -1.01 0.70 -35.17
CA TYR A 251 -2.02 -0.31 -34.94
C TYR A 251 -2.04 -1.33 -36.07
N CYS A 252 -2.28 -2.59 -35.73
CA CYS A 252 -2.49 -3.64 -36.72
C CYS A 252 -3.89 -3.55 -37.35
N SER A 253 -4.84 -2.91 -36.68
CA SER A 253 -6.22 -2.76 -37.14
C SER A 253 -6.90 -1.53 -36.54
N GLN A 254 -7.99 -1.10 -37.17
CA GLN A 254 -8.85 -0.05 -36.63
C GLN A 254 -9.54 -0.47 -35.32
N LYS A 255 -9.72 -1.78 -35.09
CA LYS A 255 -10.24 -2.31 -33.82
C LYS A 255 -9.24 -2.04 -32.68
N CYS A 256 -7.99 -2.44 -32.85
CA CYS A 256 -6.92 -2.16 -31.90
C CYS A 256 -6.70 -0.66 -31.65
N GLN A 257 -6.91 0.19 -32.65
CA GLN A 257 -6.90 1.65 -32.45
C GLN A 257 -8.05 2.14 -31.57
N LYS A 258 -9.25 1.57 -31.71
CA LYS A 258 -10.41 1.92 -30.89
C LYS A 258 -10.24 1.42 -29.45
N ASP A 259 -9.66 0.24 -29.28
CA ASP A 259 -9.43 -0.38 -27.97
C ASP A 259 -8.38 0.42 -27.16
N ASP A 260 -7.34 0.95 -27.81
CA ASP A 260 -6.32 1.80 -27.18
C ASP A 260 -6.76 3.28 -27.02
N TRP A 261 -7.89 3.68 -27.60
CA TRP A 261 -8.25 5.09 -27.74
C TRP A 261 -8.43 5.82 -26.41
N SER A 262 -9.05 5.18 -25.40
CA SER A 262 -9.26 5.76 -24.06
C SER A 262 -7.95 6.13 -23.36
N GLY A 263 -6.90 5.33 -23.52
CA GLY A 263 -5.58 5.60 -22.96
C GLY A 263 -4.72 6.53 -23.82
N HIS A 264 -4.85 6.43 -25.15
CA HIS A 264 -4.07 7.19 -26.13
C HIS A 264 -4.59 8.62 -26.37
N LEU A 265 -5.88 8.90 -26.13
CA LEU A 265 -6.56 10.15 -26.47
C LEU A 265 -5.80 11.40 -26.01
N VAL A 266 -5.41 11.44 -24.74
CA VAL A 266 -4.75 12.62 -24.13
C VAL A 266 -3.42 12.89 -24.80
N ASP A 267 -2.59 11.86 -24.96
CA ASP A 267 -1.29 11.97 -25.63
C ASP A 267 -1.47 12.34 -27.12
N CYS A 268 -2.49 11.78 -27.76
CA CYS A 268 -2.81 12.03 -29.17
C CYS A 268 -3.16 13.50 -29.42
N TYR A 269 -3.96 14.10 -28.52
CA TYR A 269 -4.45 15.47 -28.66
C TYR A 269 -3.39 16.50 -28.28
N ALA A 270 -2.57 16.22 -27.26
CA ALA A 270 -1.38 17.01 -26.94
C ALA A 270 -0.41 17.13 -28.13
N ILE A 271 -0.30 16.06 -28.94
CA ILE A 271 0.55 16.04 -30.14
C ILE A 271 -0.13 16.66 -31.36
N SER A 272 -1.45 16.50 -31.51
CA SER A 272 -2.20 16.95 -32.69
C SER A 272 -2.78 18.36 -32.56
N GLY A 273 -2.60 19.03 -31.41
CA GLY A 273 -3.04 20.41 -31.18
C GLY A 273 -4.57 20.55 -31.05
N ARG A 274 -5.28 19.47 -30.70
CA ARG A 274 -6.73 19.49 -30.49
C ARG A 274 -7.05 19.72 -29.02
N SER A 275 -8.09 20.49 -28.73
CA SER A 275 -8.57 20.68 -27.36
C SER A 275 -9.27 19.41 -26.86
N ILE A 276 -8.95 19.02 -25.61
CA ILE A 276 -9.57 17.91 -24.89
C ILE A 276 -10.62 18.52 -23.95
N THR A 277 -11.81 17.92 -23.90
CA THR A 277 -12.87 18.33 -22.95
C THR A 277 -12.62 17.78 -21.54
N SER A 278 -13.20 18.40 -20.51
CA SER A 278 -13.08 17.93 -19.12
C SER A 278 -13.50 16.46 -18.96
N ALA A 279 -14.59 16.03 -19.63
CA ALA A 279 -15.03 14.63 -19.59
C ALA A 279 -14.07 13.66 -20.29
N GLU A 280 -13.31 14.10 -21.30
CA GLU A 280 -12.29 13.27 -21.97
C GLU A 280 -11.06 13.10 -21.07
N HIS A 281 -10.67 14.14 -20.33
CA HIS A 281 -9.66 14.04 -19.28
C HIS A 281 -10.10 13.12 -18.14
N LEU A 282 -11.35 13.27 -17.68
CA LEU A 282 -11.93 12.38 -16.67
C LEU A 282 -11.90 10.92 -17.15
N ARG A 283 -12.37 10.64 -18.37
CA ARG A 283 -12.33 9.28 -18.94
C ARG A 283 -10.92 8.70 -18.97
N ALA A 284 -9.93 9.49 -19.36
CA ALA A 284 -8.55 9.03 -19.41
C ALA A 284 -7.98 8.74 -18.00
N ALA A 285 -8.30 9.57 -17.01
CA ALA A 285 -7.92 9.37 -15.62
C ALA A 285 -8.57 8.11 -15.03
N ILE A 286 -9.89 7.94 -15.21
CA ILE A 286 -10.66 6.79 -14.72
C ILE A 286 -10.19 5.49 -15.38
N HIS A 287 -9.91 5.48 -16.68
CA HIS A 287 -9.36 4.31 -17.37
C HIS A 287 -7.98 3.90 -16.84
N ARG A 288 -7.20 4.87 -16.35
CA ARG A 288 -5.92 4.62 -15.67
C ARG A 288 -6.08 4.32 -14.18
N ARG A 289 -7.32 4.20 -13.69
CA ARG A 289 -7.68 4.03 -12.27
C ARG A 289 -7.12 5.13 -11.36
N ARG A 290 -7.07 6.38 -11.86
CA ARG A 290 -6.59 7.56 -11.13
C ARG A 290 -7.67 8.65 -11.08
N LEU A 291 -7.53 9.59 -10.16
CA LEU A 291 -8.26 10.85 -10.17
C LEU A 291 -7.58 11.86 -11.14
N PRO A 292 -8.33 12.77 -11.78
CA PRO A 292 -7.75 13.87 -12.53
C PRO A 292 -6.85 14.75 -11.63
N ASP A 293 -5.67 15.15 -12.12
CA ASP A 293 -4.78 16.08 -11.39
C ASP A 293 -5.32 17.53 -11.38
N ASP A 294 -6.27 17.85 -12.27
CA ASP A 294 -6.85 19.20 -12.42
C ASP A 294 -8.00 19.42 -11.43
N LEU A 295 -7.83 20.39 -10.51
CA LEU A 295 -8.83 20.76 -9.50
C LEU A 295 -10.15 21.27 -10.10
N GLY A 296 -10.10 21.92 -11.26
CA GLY A 296 -11.29 22.37 -11.99
C GLY A 296 -12.11 21.18 -12.48
N ILE A 297 -11.46 20.15 -13.02
CA ILE A 297 -12.12 18.90 -13.44
C ILE A 297 -12.69 18.14 -12.24
N LEU A 298 -11.92 18.07 -11.14
CA LEU A 298 -12.41 17.46 -9.89
C LEU A 298 -13.67 18.17 -9.38
N ALA A 299 -13.70 19.51 -9.41
CA ALA A 299 -14.87 20.28 -9.02
C ALA A 299 -16.05 20.10 -9.98
N GLU A 300 -15.77 20.09 -11.29
CA GLU A 300 -16.76 19.97 -12.35
C GLU A 300 -17.55 18.65 -12.28
N PHE A 301 -16.93 17.59 -11.76
CA PHE A 301 -17.53 16.26 -11.62
C PHE A 301 -17.76 15.86 -10.15
N GLY A 302 -17.81 16.82 -9.22
CA GLY A 302 -18.26 16.62 -7.84
C GLY A 302 -17.24 16.02 -6.87
N PHE A 303 -16.01 15.71 -7.30
CA PHE A 303 -14.97 15.12 -6.44
C PHE A 303 -14.49 16.05 -5.32
N THR A 304 -14.62 17.37 -5.47
CA THR A 304 -14.21 18.33 -4.43
C THR A 304 -15.24 18.49 -3.31
N ARG A 305 -16.45 17.94 -3.49
CA ARG A 305 -17.57 18.10 -2.54
C ARG A 305 -17.77 16.89 -1.62
N VAL A 306 -16.84 15.94 -1.66
CA VAL A 306 -16.94 14.66 -0.94
C VAL A 306 -15.62 14.30 -0.24
N ASP A 307 -15.71 13.48 0.79
CA ASP A 307 -14.57 12.90 1.49
C ASP A 307 -13.85 11.83 0.62
N ASP A 308 -12.73 11.29 1.09
CA ASP A 308 -11.94 10.34 0.30
C ASP A 308 -12.71 9.05 -0.01
N ARG A 309 -13.60 8.63 0.91
CA ARG A 309 -14.53 7.53 0.67
C ARG A 309 -15.49 7.86 -0.48
N GLY A 310 -16.05 9.06 -0.50
CA GLY A 310 -16.90 9.54 -1.58
C GLY A 310 -16.17 9.67 -2.91
N LYS A 311 -14.91 10.10 -2.92
CA LYS A 311 -14.08 10.14 -4.14
C LYS A 311 -13.91 8.74 -4.74
N ALA A 312 -13.67 7.71 -3.91
CA ALA A 312 -13.58 6.32 -4.37
C ALA A 312 -14.91 5.83 -4.95
N VAL A 313 -16.04 6.18 -4.33
CA VAL A 313 -17.37 5.85 -4.86
C VAL A 313 -17.62 6.54 -6.21
N LEU A 314 -17.31 7.84 -6.33
CA LEU A 314 -17.44 8.58 -7.58
C LEU A 314 -16.56 7.99 -8.68
N GLN A 315 -15.33 7.58 -8.35
CA GLN A 315 -14.42 6.95 -9.30
C GLN A 315 -15.03 5.68 -9.90
N GLU A 316 -15.62 4.82 -9.06
CA GLU A 316 -16.33 3.62 -9.52
C GLU A 316 -17.59 3.94 -10.33
N VAL A 317 -18.37 4.94 -9.93
CA VAL A 317 -19.55 5.39 -10.70
C VAL A 317 -19.13 5.85 -12.10
N TYR A 318 -18.12 6.71 -12.22
CA TYR A 318 -17.65 7.17 -13.53
C TYR A 318 -16.99 6.06 -14.34
N ARG A 319 -16.38 5.05 -13.71
CA ARG A 319 -15.91 3.86 -14.41
C ARG A 319 -17.06 3.13 -15.08
N VAL A 320 -18.14 2.86 -14.34
CA VAL A 320 -19.36 2.21 -14.88
C VAL A 320 -19.96 3.01 -16.02
N VAL A 321 -20.02 4.33 -15.91
CA VAL A 321 -20.50 5.22 -16.99
C VAL A 321 -19.75 4.96 -18.29
N PHE A 322 -18.43 4.89 -18.24
CA PHE A 322 -17.62 4.67 -19.44
C PHE A 322 -17.64 3.21 -19.93
N ASP A 323 -17.75 2.24 -19.03
CA ASP A 323 -17.87 0.81 -19.37
C ASP A 323 -19.19 0.51 -20.10
N GLU A 324 -20.26 1.23 -19.75
CA GLU A 324 -21.56 1.19 -20.44
C GLU A 324 -21.56 1.91 -21.80
N GLY A 325 -20.43 2.49 -22.20
CA GLY A 325 -20.26 3.12 -23.50
C GLY A 325 -20.79 4.54 -23.59
N ILE A 326 -21.15 5.18 -22.47
CA ILE A 326 -21.53 6.60 -22.44
C ILE A 326 -20.34 7.44 -22.91
N ARG A 327 -20.58 8.29 -23.91
CA ARG A 327 -19.50 9.07 -24.54
C ARG A 327 -19.18 10.32 -23.70
N PRO A 328 -17.92 10.78 -23.66
CA PRO A 328 -17.57 12.02 -22.95
C PRO A 328 -18.43 13.24 -23.34
N ARG A 329 -18.85 13.35 -24.61
CA ARG A 329 -19.75 14.42 -25.06
C ARG A 329 -21.16 14.33 -24.46
N GLU A 330 -21.65 13.13 -24.25
CA GLU A 330 -22.96 12.85 -23.65
C GLU A 330 -22.92 13.17 -22.15
N LEU A 331 -21.85 12.75 -21.46
CA LEU A 331 -21.59 13.12 -20.07
C LEU A 331 -21.50 14.65 -19.87
N MET A 332 -20.79 15.35 -20.76
CA MET A 332 -20.79 16.83 -20.78
C MET A 332 -22.19 17.41 -21.07
N GLY A 333 -22.99 16.72 -21.88
CA GLY A 333 -24.38 17.09 -22.14
C GLY A 333 -25.22 17.05 -20.87
N TRP A 334 -25.10 15.97 -20.09
CA TRP A 334 -25.78 15.82 -18.80
C TRP A 334 -25.35 16.92 -17.81
N GLN A 335 -24.05 17.20 -17.75
CA GLN A 335 -23.51 18.23 -16.85
C GLN A 335 -23.98 19.64 -17.23
N ARG A 336 -23.91 20.02 -18.51
CA ARG A 336 -24.39 21.34 -18.98
C ARG A 336 -25.89 21.53 -18.84
N ALA A 337 -26.66 20.44 -18.93
CA ALA A 337 -28.10 20.45 -18.73
C ALA A 337 -28.50 20.48 -17.24
N GLY A 338 -27.54 20.35 -16.30
CA GLY A 338 -27.85 20.21 -14.88
C GLY A 338 -28.47 18.86 -14.50
N ASN A 339 -28.43 17.88 -15.41
CA ASN A 339 -29.06 16.57 -15.27
C ASN A 339 -28.05 15.44 -14.96
N LEU A 340 -26.85 15.78 -14.49
CA LEU A 340 -25.79 14.80 -14.24
C LEU A 340 -26.22 13.72 -13.24
N TYR A 341 -26.76 14.12 -12.08
CA TYR A 341 -27.24 13.18 -11.07
C TYR A 341 -28.39 12.27 -11.54
N PRO A 342 -29.52 12.77 -12.09
CA PRO A 342 -30.63 11.92 -12.48
C PRO A 342 -30.25 10.90 -13.58
N GLU A 343 -29.39 11.28 -14.53
CA GLU A 343 -28.91 10.37 -15.58
C GLU A 343 -27.97 9.29 -15.02
N LEU A 344 -27.05 9.68 -14.13
CA LEU A 344 -26.20 8.72 -13.41
C LEU A 344 -27.04 7.75 -12.58
N LYS A 345 -28.05 8.26 -11.85
CA LYS A 345 -28.95 7.43 -11.04
C LYS A 345 -29.73 6.44 -11.91
N ALA A 346 -30.34 6.91 -13.00
CA ALA A 346 -31.07 6.05 -13.92
C ALA A 346 -30.17 4.95 -14.52
N LEU A 347 -28.92 5.29 -14.82
CA LEU A 347 -27.92 4.33 -15.29
C LEU A 347 -27.62 3.25 -14.24
N LEU A 348 -27.32 3.66 -13.00
CA LEU A 348 -27.01 2.74 -11.90
C LEU A 348 -28.20 1.83 -11.56
N ASP A 349 -29.41 2.37 -11.52
CA ASP A 349 -30.64 1.63 -11.25
C ASP A 349 -30.92 0.58 -12.35
N ARG A 350 -30.74 0.95 -13.63
CA ARG A 350 -30.89 0.06 -14.80
C ARG A 350 -29.94 -1.14 -14.75
N LEU A 351 -28.73 -0.93 -14.25
CA LEU A 351 -27.70 -1.97 -14.16
C LEU A 351 -27.81 -2.81 -12.89
N HIS A 352 -28.74 -2.46 -11.99
CA HIS A 352 -28.78 -2.98 -10.62
C HIS A 352 -27.40 -2.88 -9.92
N PHE A 353 -26.62 -1.86 -10.29
CA PHE A 353 -25.22 -1.73 -9.91
C PHE A 353 -25.11 -1.38 -8.42
N GLY A 354 -24.57 -2.27 -7.60
CA GLY A 354 -24.29 -1.96 -6.19
C GLY A 354 -25.38 -2.35 -5.18
N LYS A 355 -26.30 -3.28 -5.52
CA LYS A 355 -27.13 -3.95 -4.48
C LYS A 355 -26.30 -4.71 -3.44
N THR A 356 -25.03 -5.00 -3.74
CA THR A 356 -24.15 -5.83 -2.88
C THR A 356 -23.13 -5.02 -2.06
N TYR A 357 -23.00 -3.69 -2.25
CA TYR A 357 -21.94 -2.89 -1.60
C TYR A 357 -22.31 -1.41 -1.45
N ASN A 358 -23.32 -1.01 -0.66
CA ASN A 358 -23.58 0.36 -0.14
C ASN A 358 -23.45 1.61 -1.08
N ILE A 359 -23.16 1.45 -2.37
CA ILE A 359 -22.84 2.51 -3.34
C ILE A 359 -24.11 3.23 -3.76
N ILE A 360 -25.20 2.49 -4.01
CA ILE A 360 -26.50 3.08 -4.34
C ILE A 360 -27.02 3.90 -3.15
N SER A 361 -26.89 3.39 -1.92
CA SER A 361 -27.32 4.13 -0.71
C SER A 361 -26.57 5.44 -0.60
N TRP A 362 -25.23 5.38 -0.66
CA TRP A 362 -24.39 6.56 -0.63
C TRP A 362 -24.72 7.53 -1.77
N PHE A 363 -24.92 7.04 -3.00
CA PHE A 363 -25.23 7.88 -4.15
C PHE A 363 -26.55 8.64 -3.96
N ASN A 364 -27.58 7.97 -3.44
CA ASN A 364 -28.88 8.60 -3.15
C ASN A 364 -28.78 9.63 -2.02
N GLU A 365 -27.97 9.36 -0.99
CA GLU A 365 -27.73 10.28 0.15
C GLU A 365 -26.91 11.52 -0.23
N ASN A 366 -26.13 11.45 -1.33
CA ASN A 366 -25.15 12.48 -1.71
C ASN A 366 -25.51 13.24 -2.99
N GLN A 367 -26.80 13.40 -3.32
CA GLN A 367 -27.27 14.15 -4.50
C GLN A 367 -26.71 15.57 -4.60
N HIS A 368 -26.52 16.24 -3.46
CA HIS A 368 -25.96 17.60 -3.34
C HIS A 368 -24.53 17.74 -3.91
N THR A 369 -23.85 16.62 -4.17
CA THR A 369 -22.50 16.57 -4.76
C THR A 369 -22.49 17.08 -6.20
N PHE A 370 -23.60 16.91 -6.93
CA PHE A 370 -23.70 17.21 -8.36
C PHE A 370 -24.50 18.48 -8.66
N ASP A 371 -24.92 19.21 -7.62
CA ASP A 371 -25.65 20.47 -7.74
C ASP A 371 -24.72 21.64 -7.36
N PRO A 372 -24.26 22.44 -8.35
CA PRO A 372 -23.43 23.61 -8.09
C PRO A 372 -24.15 24.73 -7.32
N SER A 373 -25.49 24.74 -7.33
CA SER A 373 -26.33 25.73 -6.67
C SER A 373 -26.69 25.34 -5.23
N ALA A 374 -26.55 24.06 -4.88
CA ALA A 374 -26.72 23.61 -3.51
C ALA A 374 -25.56 24.12 -2.64
N PRO A 375 -25.85 24.64 -1.42
CA PRO A 375 -24.79 24.92 -0.46
C PRO A 375 -23.93 23.67 -0.33
N ALA A 376 -22.60 23.84 -0.36
CA ALA A 376 -21.73 22.73 0.02
C ALA A 376 -22.24 22.22 1.37
N PRO A 377 -22.41 20.90 1.56
CA PRO A 377 -22.84 20.38 2.84
C PRO A 377 -22.02 21.04 3.94
N GLU A 378 -22.67 21.43 5.04
CA GLU A 378 -21.88 21.50 6.26
C GLU A 378 -21.26 20.12 6.41
N PRO A 379 -19.92 20.00 6.36
CA PRO A 379 -19.27 18.71 6.30
C PRO A 379 -19.69 17.96 7.56
N GLY A 380 -20.51 16.90 7.40
CA GLY A 380 -20.93 16.06 8.52
C GLY A 380 -19.69 15.72 9.32
N ILE A 381 -19.64 16.11 10.61
CA ILE A 381 -18.43 16.33 11.42
C ILE A 381 -17.16 16.09 10.60
N SER A 382 -16.72 17.12 9.86
CA SER A 382 -15.52 17.07 9.00
C SER A 382 -14.41 16.23 9.64
N ASP A 383 -13.62 15.50 8.86
CA ASP A 383 -12.45 14.79 9.41
C ASP A 383 -11.54 15.73 10.21
N ALA A 384 -11.49 17.02 9.86
CA ALA A 384 -10.83 18.05 10.67
C ALA A 384 -11.47 18.22 12.08
N ALA A 385 -12.80 18.16 12.18
CA ALA A 385 -13.51 18.19 13.46
C ALA A 385 -13.34 16.89 14.26
N LYS A 386 -13.34 15.72 13.61
CA LYS A 386 -13.01 14.45 14.27
C LYS A 386 -11.58 14.42 14.78
N ILE A 387 -10.62 14.94 13.99
CA ILE A 387 -9.22 15.06 14.38
C ILE A 387 -9.11 16.01 15.58
N ARG A 388 -9.79 17.16 15.56
CA ARG A 388 -9.84 18.08 16.72
C ARG A 388 -10.38 17.38 17.98
N ALA A 389 -11.45 16.60 17.85
CA ALA A 389 -12.00 15.83 18.97
C ALA A 389 -11.00 14.76 19.48
N ALA A 390 -10.35 14.03 18.58
CA ALA A 390 -9.33 13.04 18.92
C ALA A 390 -8.09 13.68 19.58
N MET A 391 -7.68 14.87 19.13
CA MET A 391 -6.62 15.66 19.74
C MET A 391 -6.97 16.05 21.17
N VAL A 392 -8.17 16.58 21.41
CA VAL A 392 -8.63 16.92 22.76
C VAL A 392 -8.63 15.67 23.65
N ALA A 393 -9.16 14.55 23.16
CA ALA A 393 -9.17 13.28 23.91
C ALA A 393 -7.77 12.74 24.23
N LEU A 394 -6.81 12.87 23.31
CA LEU A 394 -5.41 12.53 23.58
C LEU A 394 -4.79 13.48 24.60
N TRP A 395 -5.00 14.79 24.44
CA TRP A 395 -4.48 15.81 25.35
C TRP A 395 -4.95 15.66 26.78
N GLN A 396 -6.19 15.22 27.01
CA GLN A 396 -6.68 14.92 28.37
C GLN A 396 -5.86 13.82 29.09
N ARG A 397 -5.16 12.97 28.34
CA ARG A 397 -4.32 11.89 28.89
C ARG A 397 -2.84 12.24 28.98
N VAL A 398 -2.34 13.10 28.09
CA VAL A 398 -0.89 13.34 27.91
C VAL A 398 -0.47 14.79 28.12
N GLY A 399 -1.42 15.71 28.21
CA GLY A 399 -1.19 17.14 28.31
C GLY A 399 -0.86 17.56 29.74
N ASP A 400 0.03 18.53 29.87
CA ASP A 400 0.46 19.07 31.17
C ASP A 400 -0.62 19.95 31.83
N VAL A 401 -1.51 20.55 31.02
CA VAL A 401 -2.57 21.45 31.46
C VAL A 401 -3.89 21.05 30.79
N PRO A 402 -4.96 20.73 31.54
CA PRO A 402 -6.25 20.37 30.94
C PRO A 402 -6.80 21.50 30.06
N SER A 403 -7.14 21.18 28.82
CA SER A 403 -7.89 22.08 27.92
C SER A 403 -8.82 21.26 27.03
N GLN A 404 -9.99 21.82 26.74
CA GLN A 404 -10.98 21.27 25.81
C GLN A 404 -10.97 21.99 24.45
N ASN A 405 -10.09 22.97 24.28
CA ASN A 405 -9.97 23.78 23.08
C ASN A 405 -8.74 23.32 22.25
N ALA A 406 -8.99 22.83 21.04
CA ALA A 406 -7.94 22.28 20.17
C ALA A 406 -6.90 23.34 19.75
N GLU A 407 -7.32 24.57 19.52
CA GLU A 407 -6.45 25.68 19.11
C GLU A 407 -5.54 26.12 20.28
N GLU A 408 -6.07 26.14 21.50
CA GLU A 408 -5.27 26.37 22.70
C GLU A 408 -4.23 25.27 22.90
N ILE A 409 -4.62 24.01 22.75
CA ILE A 409 -3.72 22.85 22.83
C ILE A 409 -2.58 22.99 21.81
N LEU A 410 -2.88 23.28 20.54
CA LEU A 410 -1.87 23.48 19.51
C LEU A 410 -0.92 24.65 19.82
N SER A 411 -1.46 25.74 20.39
CA SER A 411 -0.68 26.91 20.83
C SER A 411 0.27 26.56 21.97
N ILE A 412 -0.19 25.75 22.94
CA ILE A 412 0.65 25.25 24.04
C ILE A 412 1.75 24.36 23.47
N ILE A 413 1.39 23.33 22.70
CA ILE A 413 2.34 22.38 22.10
C ILE A 413 3.41 23.12 21.31
N GLY A 414 3.03 24.08 20.45
CA GLY A 414 3.98 24.84 19.64
C GLY A 414 4.94 25.74 20.44
N LYS A 415 4.61 26.07 21.70
CA LYS A 415 5.44 26.90 22.58
C LYS A 415 6.28 26.08 23.55
N THR A 416 5.77 24.95 24.03
CA THR A 416 6.35 24.22 25.16
C THR A 416 6.97 22.88 24.78
N TRP A 417 6.49 22.22 23.72
CA TRP A 417 6.95 20.88 23.36
C TRP A 417 8.01 20.89 22.24
N PRO A 418 9.00 19.97 22.27
CA PRO A 418 9.88 19.76 21.12
C PRO A 418 9.08 19.36 19.88
N GLN A 419 9.53 19.78 18.70
CA GLN A 419 8.84 19.50 17.43
C GLN A 419 8.56 18.00 17.23
N THR A 420 9.53 17.13 17.52
CA THR A 420 9.35 15.67 17.38
C THR A 420 8.25 15.10 18.29
N LYS A 421 8.04 15.68 19.48
CA LYS A 421 6.95 15.30 20.39
C LYS A 421 5.61 15.80 19.87
N ALA A 422 5.59 17.02 19.33
CA ALA A 422 4.42 17.58 18.66
C ALA A 422 4.01 16.76 17.43
N ASP A 423 4.96 16.27 16.64
CA ASP A 423 4.69 15.44 15.46
C ASP A 423 4.07 14.10 15.85
N VAL A 424 4.58 13.44 16.89
CA VAL A 424 3.96 12.21 17.45
C VAL A 424 2.54 12.48 17.92
N PHE A 425 2.29 13.59 18.62
CA PHE A 425 0.95 13.97 19.07
C PHE A 425 -0.02 14.15 17.89
N ARG A 426 0.38 14.88 16.84
CA ARG A 426 -0.44 15.09 15.64
C ARG A 426 -0.69 13.76 14.92
N PHE A 427 0.33 12.94 14.79
CA PHE A 427 0.24 11.62 14.15
C PHE A 427 -0.78 10.72 14.88
N ILE A 428 -0.62 10.50 16.19
CA ILE A 428 -1.53 9.64 16.98
C ILE A 428 -2.96 10.19 16.94
N SER A 429 -3.13 11.51 16.99
CA SER A 429 -4.45 12.13 16.89
C SER A 429 -5.10 11.89 15.52
N SER A 430 -4.32 11.91 14.43
CA SER A 430 -4.82 11.67 13.08
C SER A 430 -5.19 10.20 12.82
N LEU A 431 -4.46 9.25 13.41
CA LEU A 431 -4.68 7.80 13.22
C LEU A 431 -6.09 7.33 13.61
N GLN A 432 -6.77 8.06 14.49
CA GLN A 432 -8.13 7.73 14.90
C GLN A 432 -9.18 7.99 13.81
N VAL A 433 -8.82 8.80 12.81
CA VAL A 433 -9.73 9.32 11.78
C VAL A 433 -9.31 8.87 10.39
N CYS A 434 -8.02 9.01 10.07
CA CYS A 434 -7.47 8.68 8.77
C CYS A 434 -6.08 8.05 8.88
N HIS A 435 -5.63 7.44 7.78
CA HIS A 435 -4.23 7.05 7.63
C HIS A 435 -3.45 8.20 6.97
N PRO A 436 -2.14 8.37 7.25
CA PRO A 436 -1.33 9.38 6.58
C PRO A 436 -1.19 9.10 5.10
N GLY A 437 -1.40 10.12 4.26
CA GLY A 437 -1.06 10.10 2.84
C GLY A 437 0.16 10.97 2.50
N PRO A 438 0.63 10.95 1.23
CA PRO A 438 1.88 11.60 0.80
C PRO A 438 1.97 13.12 1.06
N ASP A 439 0.83 13.82 1.13
CA ASP A 439 0.79 15.26 1.41
C ASP A 439 1.09 15.59 2.89
N LEU A 440 1.22 14.59 3.77
CA LEU A 440 1.45 14.77 5.20
C LEU A 440 2.90 14.43 5.57
N GLU A 441 3.52 15.27 6.41
CA GLU A 441 4.93 15.12 6.83
C GLU A 441 5.19 13.79 7.56
N TYR A 442 4.20 13.30 8.31
CA TYR A 442 4.29 12.04 9.03
C TYR A 442 4.21 10.78 8.13
N TRP A 443 3.97 10.93 6.82
CA TRP A 443 3.95 9.80 5.88
C TRP A 443 5.33 9.11 5.76
N VAL A 444 6.40 9.90 5.68
CA VAL A 444 7.77 9.35 5.68
C VAL A 444 8.21 9.04 7.11
N ASN A 445 7.96 9.94 8.07
CA ASN A 445 8.43 9.79 9.45
C ASN A 445 7.93 8.50 10.13
N PHE A 446 6.70 8.06 9.82
CA PHE A 446 6.14 6.83 10.39
C PHE A 446 6.12 5.65 9.41
N GLY A 447 6.81 5.77 8.27
CA GLY A 447 7.04 4.62 7.38
C GLY A 447 5.90 4.26 6.43
N PHE A 448 4.85 5.08 6.33
CA PHE A 448 3.77 4.87 5.35
C PHE A 448 4.26 4.96 3.91
N CYS A 449 5.34 5.71 3.66
CA CYS A 449 6.02 5.70 2.36
C CYS A 449 6.54 4.31 1.92
N ALA A 450 6.68 3.35 2.84
CA ALA A 450 7.05 1.97 2.50
C ALA A 450 5.89 1.17 1.89
N CYS A 451 4.64 1.61 2.06
CA CYS A 451 3.44 0.96 1.52
C CYS A 451 3.34 1.15 0.00
N GLN A 452 2.81 0.15 -0.68
CA GLN A 452 2.62 0.18 -2.13
C GLN A 452 1.39 1.01 -2.54
N ASP A 453 0.32 0.95 -1.77
CA ASP A 453 -0.95 1.60 -2.04
C ASP A 453 -1.72 1.95 -0.75
N GLU A 454 -2.89 2.55 -0.94
CA GLU A 454 -3.75 3.02 0.14
C GLU A 454 -4.33 1.87 0.99
N GLU A 455 -4.39 0.63 0.48
CA GLU A 455 -4.85 -0.52 1.26
C GLU A 455 -3.77 -0.94 2.27
N GLU A 456 -2.52 -1.01 1.83
CA GLU A 456 -1.38 -1.24 2.71
C GLU A 456 -1.22 -0.11 3.74
N GLU A 457 -1.43 1.15 3.36
CA GLU A 457 -1.41 2.28 4.30
C GLU A 457 -2.49 2.13 5.39
N ARG A 458 -3.71 1.71 5.04
CA ARG A 458 -4.77 1.43 6.03
C ARG A 458 -4.38 0.30 6.98
N PHE A 459 -3.77 -0.77 6.46
CA PHE A 459 -3.32 -1.88 7.30
C PHE A 459 -2.20 -1.46 8.27
N LEU A 460 -1.24 -0.66 7.80
CA LEU A 460 -0.21 -0.09 8.66
C LEU A 460 -0.79 0.86 9.72
N SER A 461 -1.77 1.69 9.35
CA SER A 461 -2.50 2.57 10.28
C SER A 461 -3.21 1.78 11.39
N GLN A 462 -3.87 0.68 11.04
CA GLN A 462 -4.49 -0.22 12.03
C GLN A 462 -3.44 -0.82 12.98
N THR A 463 -2.28 -1.21 12.45
CA THR A 463 -1.18 -1.77 13.26
C THR A 463 -0.61 -0.71 14.22
N TYR A 464 -0.45 0.53 13.78
CA TYR A 464 -0.07 1.64 14.65
C TYR A 464 -1.12 1.94 15.72
N ARG A 465 -2.42 1.91 15.38
CA ARG A 465 -3.49 2.08 16.37
C ARG A 465 -3.43 1.03 17.48
N MET A 466 -3.27 -0.25 17.11
CA MET A 466 -3.09 -1.34 18.08
C MET A 466 -1.88 -1.06 18.99
N LEU A 467 -0.76 -0.64 18.41
CA LEU A 467 0.43 -0.27 19.18
C LEU A 467 0.16 0.89 20.14
N THR A 468 -0.51 1.95 19.70
CA THR A 468 -0.83 3.12 20.54
C THR A 468 -1.87 2.83 21.62
N ASP A 469 -2.70 1.80 21.43
CA ASP A 469 -3.65 1.34 22.46
C ASP A 469 -2.96 0.47 23.52
N TRP A 470 -1.85 -0.19 23.17
CA TRP A 470 -1.13 -1.12 24.05
C TRP A 470 0.11 -0.53 24.74
N CYS A 471 0.62 0.62 24.28
CA CYS A 471 1.76 1.30 24.90
C CYS A 471 1.42 2.74 25.34
N SER A 472 2.20 3.28 26.28
CA SER A 472 2.02 4.68 26.70
C SER A 472 2.54 5.66 25.64
N PHE A 473 2.00 6.88 25.66
CA PHE A 473 2.47 7.96 24.78
C PHE A 473 3.98 8.19 24.91
N ASP A 474 4.51 8.16 26.13
CA ASP A 474 5.94 8.34 26.37
C ASP A 474 6.78 7.16 25.87
N ALA A 475 6.29 5.93 26.01
CA ALA A 475 6.97 4.76 25.44
C ALA A 475 7.05 4.86 23.90
N PHE A 476 5.93 5.22 23.26
CA PHE A 476 5.86 5.45 21.83
C PHE A 476 6.80 6.58 21.38
N PHE A 477 6.72 7.74 22.03
CA PHE A 477 7.58 8.89 21.73
C PHE A 477 9.06 8.57 21.92
N ASN A 478 9.42 7.84 22.98
CA ASN A 478 10.79 7.40 23.23
C ASN A 478 11.28 6.44 22.14
N ALA A 479 10.45 5.49 21.71
CA ALA A 479 10.79 4.60 20.61
C ALA A 479 10.98 5.38 19.30
N TYR A 480 10.08 6.32 18.98
CA TYR A 480 10.20 7.20 17.81
C TYR A 480 11.50 7.99 17.83
N ARG A 481 11.76 8.79 18.87
CA ARG A 481 12.95 9.66 18.91
C ARG A 481 14.29 8.91 18.93
N THR A 482 14.28 7.62 19.24
CA THR A 482 15.48 6.76 19.29
C THR A 482 15.58 5.75 18.14
N SER A 483 14.71 5.86 17.13
CA SER A 483 14.67 4.94 15.97
C SER A 483 14.39 3.48 16.34
N LYS A 484 13.59 3.26 17.38
CA LYS A 484 13.21 1.95 17.93
C LYS A 484 11.73 1.61 17.76
N LEU A 485 11.03 2.23 16.80
CA LEU A 485 9.63 1.88 16.54
C LEU A 485 9.48 0.41 16.10
N ALA A 486 10.41 -0.11 15.29
CA ALA A 486 10.42 -1.52 14.90
C ALA A 486 10.54 -2.46 16.11
N ASP A 487 11.47 -2.17 17.02
CA ASP A 487 11.61 -2.91 18.28
C ASP A 487 10.33 -2.84 19.13
N LEU A 488 9.66 -1.67 19.15
CA LEU A 488 8.42 -1.48 19.90
C LEU A 488 7.27 -2.31 19.32
N PHE A 489 7.14 -2.40 17.99
CA PHE A 489 6.19 -3.32 17.36
C PHE A 489 6.46 -4.77 17.77
N ASP A 490 7.73 -5.19 17.71
CA ASP A 490 8.11 -6.57 18.00
C ASP A 490 7.86 -6.92 19.47
N ALA A 491 8.16 -6.02 20.40
CA ALA A 491 7.88 -6.16 21.82
C ALA A 491 6.37 -6.29 22.15
N HIS A 492 5.49 -5.81 21.26
CA HIS A 492 4.03 -5.90 21.40
C HIS A 492 3.42 -6.99 20.51
N ASN A 493 4.21 -7.98 20.08
CA ASN A 493 3.77 -9.09 19.22
C ASN A 493 3.21 -8.65 17.85
N LEU A 494 3.60 -7.46 17.36
CA LEU A 494 3.17 -6.93 16.07
C LEU A 494 4.18 -7.16 14.94
N ARG A 495 5.27 -7.91 15.21
CA ARG A 495 6.31 -8.22 14.21
C ARG A 495 5.72 -8.80 12.91
N GLY A 496 4.81 -9.77 13.04
CA GLY A 496 4.15 -10.40 11.88
C GLY A 496 3.40 -9.41 11.00
N ARG A 497 2.75 -8.40 11.59
CA ARG A 497 2.07 -7.33 10.85
C ARG A 497 3.04 -6.33 10.23
N ARG A 498 4.15 -6.06 10.93
CA ARG A 498 5.20 -5.13 10.48
C ARG A 498 5.94 -5.67 9.26
N ILE A 499 6.31 -6.95 9.24
CA ILE A 499 7.13 -7.54 8.17
C ILE A 499 6.38 -7.76 6.85
N ILE A 500 5.05 -7.65 6.85
CA ILE A 500 4.24 -7.64 5.61
C ILE A 500 4.62 -6.44 4.74
N HIS A 501 5.10 -5.35 5.33
CA HIS A 501 5.63 -4.20 4.62
C HIS A 501 7.16 -4.34 4.45
N PRO A 502 7.64 -4.85 3.30
CA PRO A 502 9.04 -5.31 3.16
C PRO A 502 10.08 -4.20 3.34
N TYR A 503 9.70 -2.94 3.07
CA TYR A 503 10.60 -1.80 3.17
C TYR A 503 10.45 -0.98 4.46
N LEU A 504 9.51 -1.34 5.34
CA LEU A 504 9.19 -0.56 6.53
C LEU A 504 10.37 -0.49 7.51
N GLU A 505 11.13 -1.58 7.65
CA GLU A 505 12.33 -1.63 8.49
C GLU A 505 13.39 -0.61 8.02
N ASP A 506 13.60 -0.46 6.71
CA ASP A 506 14.56 0.51 6.16
C ASP A 506 14.23 1.94 6.60
N VAL A 507 12.94 2.30 6.57
CA VAL A 507 12.47 3.62 6.98
C VAL A 507 12.56 3.81 8.50
N LEU A 508 12.06 2.84 9.27
CA LEU A 508 11.96 2.97 10.73
C LEU A 508 13.31 2.90 11.46
N SER A 509 14.28 2.13 10.94
CA SER A 509 15.59 1.92 11.55
C SER A 509 16.39 3.22 11.76
N ARG A 510 16.04 4.28 11.02
CA ARG A 510 16.70 5.59 11.11
C ARG A 510 15.73 6.76 11.27
N SER A 511 14.43 6.50 11.35
CA SER A 511 13.42 7.52 11.62
C SER A 511 13.54 8.05 13.05
N PRO A 512 13.34 9.36 13.31
CA PRO A 512 13.10 10.45 12.35
C PRO A 512 14.36 11.18 11.90
N ILE A 513 15.54 10.59 12.09
CA ILE A 513 16.83 11.28 12.01
C ILE A 513 17.32 11.36 10.57
N LEU A 514 17.26 10.25 9.82
CA LEU A 514 17.71 10.22 8.44
C LEU A 514 16.89 9.23 7.62
N PHE A 515 16.53 9.66 6.42
CA PHE A 515 15.89 8.82 5.42
C PHE A 515 16.79 8.69 4.19
N LYS A 516 16.66 7.58 3.46
CA LYS A 516 17.17 7.53 2.08
C LYS A 516 16.37 8.53 1.26
N SER A 517 17.06 9.29 0.40
CA SER A 517 16.45 10.31 -0.46
C SER A 517 15.37 9.77 -1.41
N VAL A 518 15.30 8.45 -1.61
CA VAL A 518 14.23 7.82 -2.41
C VAL A 518 12.87 7.94 -1.75
N TRP A 519 12.81 7.99 -0.42
CA TRP A 519 11.55 8.16 0.32
C TRP A 519 11.02 9.58 0.15
N ASP A 520 11.91 10.57 0.24
CA ASP A 520 11.61 11.97 -0.09
C ASP A 520 11.15 12.13 -1.55
N LEU A 521 11.82 11.43 -2.48
CA LEU A 521 11.43 11.39 -3.89
C LEU A 521 10.01 10.82 -4.03
N LYS A 522 9.74 9.66 -3.40
CA LYS A 522 8.43 9.00 -3.47
C LYS A 522 7.33 9.93 -2.96
N GLN A 523 7.57 10.61 -1.83
CA GLN A 523 6.63 11.60 -1.29
C GLN A 523 6.38 12.73 -2.29
N HIS A 524 7.44 13.32 -2.83
CA HIS A 524 7.34 14.44 -3.77
C HIS A 524 6.56 14.11 -5.05
N VAL A 525 6.73 12.90 -5.60
CA VAL A 525 6.08 12.51 -6.85
C VAL A 525 4.64 12.03 -6.65
N LEU A 526 4.28 11.56 -5.45
CA LEU A 526 2.92 11.12 -5.13
C LEU A 526 2.05 12.22 -4.51
N ALA A 527 2.62 13.18 -3.77
CA ALA A 527 1.89 14.31 -3.18
C ALA A 527 1.13 15.13 -4.23
N THR A 528 -0.10 15.53 -3.91
CA THR A 528 -0.96 16.27 -4.84
C THR A 528 -0.50 17.71 -5.01
N GLN A 529 0.05 18.32 -3.95
CA GLN A 529 0.43 19.73 -3.92
C GLN A 529 1.91 19.99 -4.25
N ALA A 530 2.66 18.95 -4.61
CA ALA A 530 4.10 19.06 -4.82
C ALA A 530 4.46 19.91 -6.06
N THR A 531 5.19 21.00 -5.84
CA THR A 531 5.67 21.89 -6.90
C THR A 531 7.19 21.92 -6.97
N ARG A 532 7.73 22.38 -8.10
CA ARG A 532 9.16 22.55 -8.30
C ARG A 532 9.82 23.48 -7.27
N ALA A 533 9.05 24.44 -6.73
CA ALA A 533 9.56 25.41 -5.74
C ALA A 533 9.81 24.77 -4.35
N HIS A 534 9.16 23.66 -4.04
CA HIS A 534 9.26 22.97 -2.74
C HIS A 534 10.10 21.69 -2.82
N LEU A 535 10.92 21.54 -3.86
CA LEU A 535 11.72 20.35 -4.07
C LEU A 535 12.79 20.21 -2.98
N ILE A 536 12.79 19.06 -2.30
CA ILE A 536 13.78 18.77 -1.25
C ILE A 536 15.19 18.74 -1.88
N PRO A 537 16.22 19.36 -1.26
CA PRO A 537 17.56 19.45 -1.84
C PRO A 537 18.17 18.09 -2.22
N SER A 538 17.97 17.05 -1.39
CA SER A 538 18.39 15.68 -1.69
C SER A 538 17.75 15.17 -2.98
N VAL A 539 16.43 15.33 -3.12
CA VAL A 539 15.68 14.94 -4.32
C VAL A 539 16.17 15.69 -5.56
N ASN A 540 16.46 16.99 -5.41
CA ASN A 540 16.96 17.83 -6.50
C ASN A 540 18.29 17.33 -7.07
N ALA A 541 19.24 16.97 -6.19
CA ALA A 541 20.57 16.53 -6.56
C ALA A 541 20.63 15.07 -7.02
N ASP A 542 19.92 14.19 -6.30
CA ASP A 542 20.06 12.74 -6.46
C ASP A 542 19.33 12.22 -7.69
N TYR A 543 18.15 12.78 -8.00
CA TYR A 543 17.23 12.22 -8.99
C TYR A 543 17.08 13.04 -10.27
N GLY A 544 18.00 13.98 -10.50
CA GLY A 544 18.16 14.63 -11.80
C GLY A 544 17.28 15.85 -12.07
N PHE A 545 16.48 16.27 -11.07
CA PHE A 545 15.66 17.48 -11.18
C PHE A 545 16.50 18.76 -11.33
N ALA A 546 17.73 18.77 -10.82
CA ALA A 546 18.69 19.86 -11.03
C ALA A 546 19.00 20.10 -12.52
N TYR A 547 18.81 19.09 -13.38
CA TYR A 547 19.06 19.18 -14.81
C TYR A 547 17.80 19.55 -15.63
N CYS A 548 16.65 19.77 -15.00
CA CYS A 548 15.44 20.22 -15.70
C CYS A 548 15.60 21.68 -16.18
N ALA A 549 15.53 21.91 -17.49
CA ALA A 549 15.64 23.26 -18.05
C ALA A 549 14.30 24.02 -18.04
N SER A 550 13.17 23.32 -17.92
CA SER A 550 11.83 23.91 -17.92
C SER A 550 10.86 23.12 -17.04
N ASP A 551 9.72 23.71 -16.74
CA ASP A 551 8.68 23.04 -15.95
C ASP A 551 8.09 21.84 -16.68
N SER A 552 8.06 21.86 -18.02
CA SER A 552 7.69 20.67 -18.79
C SER A 552 8.66 19.50 -18.55
N GLU A 553 9.96 19.77 -18.43
CA GLU A 553 10.92 18.70 -18.10
C GLU A 553 10.80 18.21 -16.66
N TYR A 554 10.48 19.11 -15.73
CA TYR A 554 10.17 18.77 -14.35
C TYR A 554 8.95 17.82 -14.29
N HIS A 555 7.86 18.15 -14.97
CA HIS A 555 6.65 17.30 -14.98
C HIS A 555 6.91 15.96 -15.68
N ASP A 556 7.66 15.94 -16.78
CA ASP A 556 8.02 14.68 -17.44
C ASP A 556 8.86 13.76 -16.52
N LEU A 557 9.80 14.34 -15.77
CA LEU A 557 10.64 13.58 -14.84
C LEU A 557 9.86 13.12 -13.59
N ARG A 558 9.00 14.00 -13.07
CA ARG A 558 8.08 13.68 -11.96
C ARG A 558 7.14 12.53 -12.32
N ASN A 559 6.54 12.58 -13.51
CA ASN A 559 5.65 11.54 -14.00
C ASN A 559 6.40 10.22 -14.22
N LEU A 560 7.63 10.26 -14.75
CA LEU A 560 8.47 9.07 -14.89
C LEU A 560 8.69 8.38 -13.53
N TYR A 561 9.08 9.12 -12.50
CA TYR A 561 9.31 8.55 -11.17
C TYR A 561 8.01 8.09 -10.50
N ARG A 562 6.91 8.84 -10.66
CA ARG A 562 5.57 8.40 -10.24
C ARG A 562 5.22 7.05 -10.86
N ASP A 563 5.42 6.91 -12.17
CA ASP A 563 5.18 5.65 -12.89
C ASP A 563 6.10 4.52 -12.41
N ILE A 564 7.30 4.80 -11.88
CA ILE A 564 8.15 3.77 -11.24
C ILE A 564 7.53 3.27 -9.94
N PHE A 565 7.08 4.17 -9.07
CA PHE A 565 6.54 3.80 -7.76
C PHE A 565 5.17 3.16 -7.81
N GLU A 566 4.34 3.49 -8.81
CA GLU A 566 3.01 2.89 -8.97
C GLU A 566 3.04 1.48 -9.60
N ARG A 567 4.20 0.99 -10.04
CA ARG A 567 4.31 -0.39 -10.51
C ARG A 567 4.12 -1.37 -9.35
N ARG A 568 3.45 -2.48 -9.62
CA ARG A 568 3.27 -3.57 -8.62
C ARG A 568 4.58 -4.19 -8.15
N ASP A 569 5.61 -4.18 -8.99
CA ASP A 569 6.95 -4.68 -8.67
C ASP A 569 7.92 -3.56 -8.27
N ALA A 570 7.41 -2.40 -7.86
CA ALA A 570 8.23 -1.27 -7.48
C ALA A 570 9.19 -1.63 -6.33
N ASN A 571 10.46 -1.31 -6.52
CA ASN A 571 11.49 -1.44 -5.50
C ASN A 571 12.21 -0.11 -5.30
N PRO A 572 11.77 0.70 -4.32
CA PRO A 572 12.40 1.98 -3.99
C PRO A 572 13.89 1.84 -3.66
N LEU A 573 14.28 0.76 -2.98
CA LEU A 573 15.67 0.56 -2.57
C LEU A 573 16.58 0.28 -3.77
N LYS A 574 16.11 -0.45 -4.78
CA LYS A 574 16.84 -0.66 -6.06
C LYS A 574 16.98 0.63 -6.85
N LEU A 575 15.96 1.49 -6.85
CA LEU A 575 16.07 2.83 -7.45
C LEU A 575 17.11 3.68 -6.71
N HIS A 576 17.15 3.62 -5.38
CA HIS A 576 18.17 4.30 -4.59
C HIS A 576 19.58 3.74 -4.84
N GLU A 577 19.74 2.41 -4.95
CA GLU A 577 21.00 1.76 -5.31
C GLU A 577 21.50 2.23 -6.69
N ALA A 578 20.61 2.30 -7.68
CA ALA A 578 20.92 2.84 -9.00
C ALA A 578 21.32 4.32 -8.94
N CYS A 579 20.66 5.10 -8.08
CA CYS A 579 21.01 6.49 -7.81
C CYS A 579 22.46 6.63 -7.33
N VAL A 580 22.81 5.99 -6.22
CA VAL A 580 24.14 6.10 -5.60
C VAL A 580 25.24 5.45 -6.44
N SER A 581 24.88 4.54 -7.34
CA SER A 581 25.81 3.92 -8.30
C SER A 581 26.05 4.77 -9.55
N GLY A 582 25.35 5.90 -9.72
CA GLY A 582 25.40 6.71 -10.94
C GLY A 582 24.76 6.03 -12.17
N LYS A 583 23.86 5.06 -11.94
CA LYS A 583 23.25 4.19 -12.96
C LYS A 583 21.73 4.40 -13.12
N LEU A 584 21.23 5.60 -12.82
CA LEU A 584 19.80 5.90 -12.91
C LEU A 584 19.23 5.68 -14.30
N TYR A 585 19.94 6.12 -15.34
CA TYR A 585 19.47 6.00 -16.71
C TYR A 585 19.37 4.53 -17.14
N GLU A 586 20.36 3.71 -16.82
CA GLU A 586 20.35 2.26 -17.11
C GLU A 586 19.22 1.56 -16.37
N TYR A 587 19.01 1.88 -15.09
CA TYR A 587 17.93 1.30 -14.30
C TYR A 587 16.57 1.63 -14.88
N VAL A 588 16.33 2.91 -15.19
CA VAL A 588 15.08 3.37 -15.80
C VAL A 588 14.86 2.74 -17.19
N LEU A 589 15.92 2.59 -18.00
CA LEU A 589 15.82 1.91 -19.29
C LEU A 589 15.46 0.42 -19.16
N GLY A 590 15.91 -0.25 -18.10
CA GLY A 590 15.52 -1.62 -17.80
C GLY A 590 14.03 -1.75 -17.52
N LEU A 591 13.44 -0.77 -16.82
CA LEU A 591 12.00 -0.73 -16.53
C LEU A 591 11.16 -0.26 -17.72
N PHE A 592 11.70 0.65 -18.55
CA PHE A 592 11.02 1.32 -19.65
C PHE A 592 11.85 1.32 -20.95
N PRO A 593 12.01 0.17 -21.63
CA PRO A 593 12.84 0.05 -22.83
C PRO A 593 12.37 0.96 -23.99
N GLU A 594 11.09 1.34 -24.00
CA GLU A 594 10.50 2.26 -24.98
C GLU A 594 11.04 3.69 -24.91
N LEU A 595 11.68 4.09 -23.80
CA LEU A 595 12.40 5.37 -23.72
C LEU A 595 13.55 5.44 -24.74
N ALA A 596 14.21 4.31 -25.01
CA ALA A 596 15.29 4.22 -25.99
C ALA A 596 14.80 4.27 -27.46
N LYS A 597 13.54 3.91 -27.72
CA LYS A 597 12.98 3.81 -29.10
C LYS A 597 12.94 5.16 -29.83
N LYS A 598 12.83 6.28 -29.10
CA LYS A 598 12.78 7.63 -29.69
C LYS A 598 14.04 8.40 -29.34
N LYS A 599 14.89 8.68 -30.35
CA LYS A 599 16.20 9.36 -30.19
C LYS A 599 16.12 10.64 -29.35
N ASN A 600 15.12 11.49 -29.55
CA ASN A 600 14.97 12.74 -28.79
C ASN A 600 14.55 12.49 -27.34
N ARG A 601 13.69 11.50 -27.08
CA ARG A 601 13.27 11.12 -25.73
C ARG A 601 14.43 10.48 -24.97
N ALA A 602 15.15 9.57 -25.62
CA ALA A 602 16.35 8.95 -25.07
C ALA A 602 17.39 10.00 -24.66
N LYS A 603 17.75 10.92 -25.55
CA LYS A 603 18.68 12.02 -25.26
C LYS A 603 18.20 12.92 -24.12
N LYS A 604 16.90 13.22 -24.06
CA LYS A 604 16.31 14.01 -22.97
C LYS A 604 16.51 13.31 -21.63
N PHE A 605 16.07 12.07 -21.48
CA PHE A 605 16.17 11.34 -20.21
C PHE A 605 17.62 10.94 -19.85
N GLN A 606 18.49 10.73 -20.83
CA GLN A 606 19.92 10.52 -20.60
C GLN A 606 20.61 11.77 -20.02
N ARG A 607 20.10 12.96 -20.33
CA ARG A 607 20.56 14.21 -19.74
C ARG A 607 19.92 14.46 -18.37
N LEU A 608 18.61 14.22 -18.25
CA LEU A 608 17.87 14.46 -17.01
C LEU A 608 18.27 13.51 -15.88
N LEU A 609 18.45 12.22 -16.17
CA LEU A 609 18.79 11.19 -15.17
C LEU A 609 20.29 11.15 -14.83
N ARG A 610 20.97 12.30 -14.93
CA ARG A 610 22.32 12.48 -14.40
C ARG A 610 22.23 12.88 -12.94
N ASN A 611 23.24 12.50 -12.17
CA ASN A 611 23.40 12.93 -10.80
C ASN A 611 24.90 13.03 -10.46
N VAL A 612 25.20 13.38 -9.22
CA VAL A 612 26.58 13.59 -8.72
C VAL A 612 27.33 12.29 -8.40
N TYR A 613 26.71 11.13 -8.60
CA TYR A 613 27.25 9.84 -8.19
C TYR A 613 27.92 9.07 -9.35
N PRO A 614 28.86 8.14 -9.04
CA PRO A 614 29.41 7.89 -7.70
C PRO A 614 30.27 9.07 -7.23
N LEU A 615 30.19 9.40 -5.94
CA LEU A 615 31.03 10.44 -5.37
C LEU A 615 32.50 9.99 -5.45
N PRO A 616 33.44 10.87 -5.85
CA PRO A 616 34.86 10.54 -5.81
C PRO A 616 35.26 10.17 -4.38
N GLU A 617 36.14 9.17 -4.22
CA GLU A 617 36.55 8.74 -2.88
C GLU A 617 37.08 9.93 -2.06
N PRO A 618 36.69 10.04 -0.78
CA PRO A 618 37.24 11.07 0.08
C PRO A 618 38.77 10.88 0.11
N ARG A 619 39.51 11.94 -0.21
CA ARG A 619 40.98 11.91 -0.14
C ARG A 619 41.38 11.36 1.23
N PRO A 620 42.35 10.43 1.32
CA PRO A 620 42.80 9.92 2.59
C PRO A 620 43.15 11.10 3.49
N GLN A 621 42.47 11.20 4.63
CA GLN A 621 42.71 12.26 5.60
C GLN A 621 44.22 12.26 5.90
N LEU A 622 44.89 13.38 5.65
CA LEU A 622 46.25 13.59 6.13
C LEU A 622 46.25 13.23 7.62
N LYS A 623 47.02 12.19 7.98
CA LYS A 623 47.29 11.85 9.39
C LYS A 623 47.93 13.07 10.03
N ILE A 624 47.14 13.90 10.71
CA ILE A 624 47.67 14.83 11.68
C ILE A 624 48.11 13.96 12.86
N SER A 625 49.38 13.59 12.85
CA SER A 625 50.04 12.97 13.99
C SER A 625 50.27 14.06 15.02
N GLY A 626 49.66 13.88 16.19
CA GLY A 626 49.99 14.65 17.39
C GLY A 626 48.96 15.71 17.78
N VAL A 627 47.86 15.29 18.40
CA VAL A 627 47.31 15.98 19.58
C VAL A 627 46.80 14.92 20.54
N SER A 628 47.40 14.87 21.73
CA SER A 628 47.01 14.04 22.87
C SER A 628 45.64 14.43 23.39
N VAL A 629 44.83 13.42 23.75
CA VAL A 629 43.57 13.60 24.47
C VAL A 629 43.86 14.16 25.86
N GLY A 630 43.53 15.43 26.07
CA GLY A 630 43.61 16.12 27.35
C GLY A 630 42.75 17.39 27.31
N ASP A 631 41.69 17.39 28.10
CA ASP A 631 40.91 18.53 28.59
C ASP A 631 40.41 19.58 27.58
N ILE A 632 39.14 19.46 27.17
CA ILE A 632 38.30 20.64 26.92
C ILE A 632 36.92 20.41 27.52
N SER A 633 36.84 20.54 28.84
CA SER A 633 35.64 21.04 29.51
C SER A 633 35.53 22.54 29.26
N GLY A 634 34.47 22.97 28.58
CA GLY A 634 34.04 24.36 28.54
C GLY A 634 34.51 25.17 27.32
N MET A 635 33.82 25.02 26.19
CA MET A 635 33.67 26.10 25.21
C MET A 635 32.29 26.04 24.56
N THR A 636 31.43 26.99 24.96
CA THR A 636 30.23 27.41 24.24
C THR A 636 30.61 27.96 22.86
N VAL A 637 30.01 27.45 21.79
CA VAL A 637 30.13 28.06 20.45
C VAL A 637 28.79 28.63 20.04
N ASN A 638 28.63 29.92 20.29
CA ASN A 638 27.68 30.76 19.58
C ASN A 638 28.25 31.09 18.18
N SER A 639 27.34 31.09 17.20
CA SER A 639 27.44 31.66 15.84
C SER A 639 27.95 30.78 14.68
N PRO A 640 27.37 30.99 13.47
CA PRO A 640 27.29 29.97 12.43
C PRO A 640 28.44 30.06 11.42
N MET A 641 29.07 28.94 11.10
CA MET A 641 29.97 28.85 9.95
C MET A 641 29.19 28.88 8.65
N THR A 642 29.39 29.96 7.90
CA THR A 642 28.97 30.12 6.51
C THR A 642 29.78 29.15 5.65
N ILE A 643 29.18 28.03 5.22
CA ILE A 643 29.71 27.25 4.11
C ILE A 643 29.15 27.90 2.84
N ARG A 644 30.02 28.58 2.09
CA ARG A 644 29.72 29.01 0.72
C ARG A 644 29.61 27.75 -0.15
N LEU A 645 28.43 27.55 -0.74
CA LEU A 645 28.24 26.76 -1.96
C LEU A 645 28.37 27.68 -3.18
#